data_AF-A0A6M0RS02-F1
#
_entry.id   AF-A0A6M0RS02-F1
#
_cell.length_a   1.000
_cell.length_b   1.000
_cell.length_c   1.000
_cell.angle_alpha   90.00
_cell.angle_beta   90.00
_cell.angle_gamma   90.00
#
_symmetry.space_group_name_H-M   'P 1'
#
loop_
_entity.id
_entity.type
_entity.pdbx_description
1 polymer ?
#
loop_
_entity_poly.entity_id
_entity_poly.type
_entity_poly.pdbx_seq_one_letter_code
_entity_poly.pdbx_strand_id
1 'polypeptide(L)'
;MGNPASVLDELLAVLPALRPQMYFKTSLTALSHAMEDQVLAGDDRPLMIASFQQERFYRQEAHRYLRLADITPQIYVLAATNTKFANADGTVRHETIAFDPEDALVHEWHLVVLGQQYTACLVCREHHGSQKPRVLNGAPAFDQSRRFEGIWTLDRRVCEQAAYILLKRIAHYRPDLSDKITQAQTDFLPADLLGGKPYNAEVTESYPFAQRLVTYVQASQYKLLKAYKTMAAQENRERLINSITAAIRQSLNPTEVFAIATHELGQEISACRCIIYRSDRYDSIEIQHEFRQPNITSLKGEVWPLIENPLFQTVNRQRESLTYSQTPVGSQQKNQIDDISTIDGLLNQWDIHSCLLVPLIYQERLLGMIELHQCSDTPQPWSKNDISLVEAVAAQLSVAVIQAEAYANLESLNQQLEALDRTRSNLIAITGHELRTPLSTIRVCLESIFTEPDMPMDMRQAMLQTAMDDSERMQRLVQDFLTLSRLESGRIEWNLESLALSECVALALSSRRTMTSSSTIMVDLPESLPLIRGDGEWIVEVLTKLLDNACKFTAANGNISIQAHIKDNAFVEVSVNDSGRGIEPERLETVFERFYQEEGALRRSVGGTGLGLAICRQIVEAQGGKIWATSKGKDQGTQIHFTLPIAAQQSNHRTKKRSGIKSSRPKKISVS
;
A
#
# COMPACT_ATOMS: atom_id res chain seq x y z
N MET A 1 46.70 -38.74 -26.47
CA MET A 1 47.01 -37.33 -26.77
C MET A 1 45.97 -36.90 -27.78
N GLY A 2 45.21 -35.83 -27.50
CA GLY A 2 44.21 -35.29 -28.43
C GLY A 2 44.81 -34.89 -29.78
N ASN A 3 44.02 -34.97 -30.84
CA ASN A 3 44.40 -34.47 -32.16
C ASN A 3 44.06 -32.98 -32.25
N PRO A 4 45.05 -32.07 -32.33
CA PRO A 4 44.78 -30.63 -32.38
C PRO A 4 44.21 -30.16 -33.73
N ALA A 5 44.20 -31.02 -34.75
CA ALA A 5 43.70 -30.65 -36.08
C ALA A 5 42.17 -30.64 -36.12
N SER A 6 41.60 -29.62 -36.75
CA SER A 6 40.17 -29.51 -37.06
C SER A 6 39.77 -30.50 -38.15
N VAL A 7 38.62 -31.18 -38.00
CA VAL A 7 38.09 -32.06 -39.07
C VAL A 7 37.74 -31.24 -40.30
N LEU A 8 37.23 -30.02 -40.10
CA LEU A 8 36.90 -29.09 -41.17
C LEU A 8 38.16 -28.67 -41.94
N ASP A 9 39.25 -28.34 -41.25
CA ASP A 9 40.51 -27.93 -41.90
C ASP A 9 41.14 -29.12 -42.68
N GLU A 10 41.08 -30.34 -42.14
CA GLU A 10 41.51 -31.56 -42.84
C GLU A 10 40.68 -31.83 -44.11
N LEU A 11 39.35 -31.62 -44.03
CA LEU A 11 38.46 -31.78 -45.17
C LEU A 11 38.74 -30.74 -46.27
N LEU A 12 38.98 -29.48 -45.89
CA LEU A 12 39.33 -28.40 -46.80
C LEU A 12 40.72 -28.60 -47.45
N ALA A 13 41.66 -29.20 -46.74
CA ALA A 13 42.98 -29.52 -47.28
C ALA A 13 42.90 -30.55 -48.43
N VAL A 14 42.00 -31.54 -48.31
CA VAL A 14 41.80 -32.58 -49.33
C VAL A 14 40.89 -32.07 -50.47
N LEU A 15 39.89 -31.25 -50.16
CA LEU A 15 38.91 -30.71 -51.10
C LEU A 15 38.91 -29.17 -51.08
N PRO A 16 39.93 -28.50 -51.65
CA PRO A 16 40.10 -27.05 -51.56
C PRO A 16 39.03 -26.23 -52.32
N ALA A 17 38.21 -26.89 -53.14
CA ALA A 17 37.07 -26.25 -53.82
C ALA A 17 35.89 -25.96 -52.89
N LEU A 18 35.82 -26.60 -51.72
CA LEU A 18 34.74 -26.40 -50.76
C LEU A 18 34.84 -25.01 -50.11
N ARG A 19 33.67 -24.39 -49.91
CA ARG A 19 33.55 -23.07 -49.28
C ARG A 19 32.71 -23.20 -48.01
N PRO A 20 33.31 -23.06 -46.81
CA PRO A 20 32.55 -23.05 -45.57
C PRO A 20 31.55 -21.89 -45.52
N GLN A 21 30.41 -22.12 -44.88
CA GLN A 21 29.37 -21.12 -44.65
C GLN A 21 29.13 -20.94 -43.15
N MET A 22 28.52 -19.80 -42.80
CA MET A 22 28.14 -19.49 -41.42
C MET A 22 26.71 -19.93 -41.14
N TYR A 23 26.54 -20.78 -40.14
CA TYR A 23 25.27 -21.30 -39.66
C TYR A 23 24.99 -20.84 -38.23
N PHE A 24 23.71 -20.63 -37.91
CA PHE A 24 23.27 -20.48 -36.52
C PHE A 24 23.04 -21.84 -35.88
N LYS A 25 23.28 -21.95 -34.57
CA LYS A 25 23.06 -23.19 -33.81
C LYS A 25 21.68 -23.82 -34.04
N THR A 26 20.64 -22.98 -34.10
CA THR A 26 19.24 -23.41 -34.32
C THR A 26 19.06 -24.09 -35.67
N SER A 27 19.67 -23.55 -36.74
CA SER A 27 19.66 -24.15 -38.08
C SER A 27 20.39 -25.49 -38.09
N LEU A 28 21.54 -25.60 -37.41
CA LEU A 28 22.29 -26.85 -37.33
C LEU A 28 21.56 -27.93 -36.55
N THR A 29 20.89 -27.57 -35.46
CA THR A 29 20.09 -28.51 -34.68
C THR A 29 18.92 -29.05 -35.51
N ALA A 30 18.25 -28.17 -36.27
CA ALA A 30 17.18 -28.56 -37.19
C ALA A 30 17.69 -29.50 -38.30
N LEU A 31 18.86 -29.20 -38.88
CA LEU A 31 19.52 -30.04 -39.89
C LEU A 31 19.89 -31.42 -39.31
N SER A 32 20.52 -31.47 -38.14
CA SER A 32 20.89 -32.73 -37.45
C SER A 32 19.67 -33.61 -37.23
N HIS A 33 18.59 -33.06 -36.67
CA HIS A 33 17.37 -33.82 -36.42
C HIS A 33 16.71 -34.30 -37.71
N ALA A 34 16.68 -33.47 -38.76
CA ALA A 34 16.14 -33.87 -40.06
C ALA A 34 16.94 -35.01 -40.69
N MET A 35 18.28 -34.97 -40.60
CA MET A 35 19.18 -36.04 -41.08
C MET A 35 18.95 -37.35 -40.31
N GLU A 36 18.87 -37.29 -38.99
CA GLU A 36 18.62 -38.47 -38.14
C GLU A 36 17.22 -39.05 -38.36
N ASP A 37 16.21 -38.20 -38.51
CA ASP A 37 14.85 -38.66 -38.79
C ASP A 37 14.78 -39.35 -40.17
N GLN A 38 15.56 -38.89 -41.16
CA GLN A 38 15.64 -39.53 -42.46
C GLN A 38 16.17 -40.96 -42.35
N VAL A 39 17.12 -41.21 -41.45
CA VAL A 39 17.59 -42.57 -41.13
C VAL A 39 16.50 -43.37 -40.43
N LEU A 40 15.82 -42.79 -39.43
CA LEU A 40 14.75 -43.47 -38.70
C LEU A 40 13.54 -43.88 -39.55
N ALA A 41 13.32 -43.21 -40.68
CA ALA A 41 12.19 -43.44 -41.56
C ALA A 41 12.55 -44.14 -42.88
N GLY A 42 13.83 -44.37 -43.15
CA GLY A 42 14.30 -45.07 -44.34
C GLY A 42 14.49 -46.56 -44.08
N ASP A 43 14.48 -47.35 -45.16
CA ASP A 43 14.78 -48.79 -45.13
C ASP A 43 16.28 -49.09 -45.37
N ASP A 44 17.10 -48.04 -45.47
CA ASP A 44 18.55 -48.13 -45.69
C ASP A 44 19.28 -48.47 -44.38
N ARG A 45 20.47 -49.07 -44.48
CA ARG A 45 21.36 -49.35 -43.33
C ARG A 45 22.65 -48.54 -43.45
N PRO A 46 22.62 -47.23 -43.18
CA PRO A 46 23.75 -46.35 -43.44
C PRO A 46 24.85 -46.46 -42.39
N LEU A 47 26.08 -46.05 -42.73
CA LEU A 47 27.09 -45.69 -41.74
C LEU A 47 26.72 -44.33 -41.12
N MET A 48 26.70 -44.25 -39.78
CA MET A 48 26.46 -43.02 -39.03
C MET A 48 27.61 -42.69 -38.09
N ILE A 49 28.09 -41.45 -38.15
CA ILE A 49 29.10 -40.93 -37.22
C ILE A 49 28.61 -39.59 -36.69
N ALA A 50 28.41 -39.49 -35.37
CA ALA A 50 27.98 -38.27 -34.71
C ALA A 50 28.99 -37.83 -33.66
N SER A 51 29.29 -36.53 -33.59
CA SER A 51 30.20 -35.94 -32.61
C SER A 51 29.50 -34.83 -31.85
N PHE A 52 29.53 -34.93 -30.52
CA PHE A 52 28.98 -33.95 -29.60
C PHE A 52 30.11 -33.22 -28.87
N GLN A 53 30.05 -31.89 -28.88
CA GLN A 53 31.00 -31.02 -28.16
C GLN A 53 31.15 -31.40 -26.68
N GLN A 54 30.08 -31.89 -26.03
CA GLN A 54 30.07 -32.28 -24.62
C GLN A 54 29.10 -33.45 -24.35
N GLU A 55 29.43 -34.31 -23.39
CA GLU A 55 28.62 -35.45 -22.95
C GLU A 55 27.14 -35.08 -22.65
N ARG A 56 26.89 -33.92 -22.03
CA ARG A 56 25.52 -33.49 -21.67
C ARG A 56 24.59 -33.33 -22.87
N PHE A 57 25.12 -32.97 -24.05
CA PHE A 57 24.33 -32.81 -25.27
C PHE A 57 23.93 -34.17 -25.83
N TYR A 58 24.83 -35.15 -25.80
CA TYR A 58 24.49 -36.53 -26.15
C TYR A 58 23.46 -37.13 -25.19
N ARG A 59 23.58 -36.91 -23.87
CA ARG A 59 22.62 -37.47 -22.89
C ARG A 59 21.18 -37.03 -23.12
N GLN A 60 20.96 -35.83 -23.67
CA GLN A 60 19.63 -35.35 -24.05
C GLN A 60 19.03 -36.14 -25.22
N GLU A 61 19.88 -36.67 -26.11
CA GLU A 61 19.50 -37.39 -27.33
C GLU A 61 19.75 -38.91 -27.26
N ALA A 62 20.19 -39.44 -26.12
CA ALA A 62 20.65 -40.84 -26.01
C ALA A 62 19.60 -41.88 -26.45
N HIS A 63 18.32 -41.67 -26.13
CA HIS A 63 17.23 -42.54 -26.57
C HIS A 63 17.09 -42.57 -28.10
N ARG A 64 17.41 -41.46 -28.77
CA ARG A 64 17.31 -41.33 -30.23
C ARG A 64 18.37 -42.18 -30.92
N TYR A 65 19.61 -42.14 -30.43
CA TYR A 65 20.72 -42.95 -30.93
C TYR A 65 20.52 -44.45 -30.67
N LEU A 66 19.85 -44.83 -29.59
CA LEU A 66 19.45 -46.24 -29.38
C LEU A 66 18.49 -46.74 -30.46
N ARG A 67 17.52 -45.91 -30.90
CA ARG A 67 16.63 -46.28 -32.01
C ARG A 67 17.34 -46.34 -33.36
N LEU A 68 18.29 -45.45 -33.59
CA LEU A 68 19.13 -45.47 -34.80
C LEU A 68 19.99 -46.74 -34.86
N ALA A 69 20.50 -47.20 -33.72
CA ALA A 69 21.29 -48.43 -33.60
C ALA A 69 20.49 -49.70 -33.93
N ASP A 70 19.16 -49.67 -33.81
CA ASP A 70 18.30 -50.78 -34.23
C ASP A 70 18.19 -50.90 -35.77
N ILE A 71 18.52 -49.83 -36.50
CA ILE A 71 18.46 -49.76 -37.97
C ILE A 71 19.80 -50.15 -38.58
N THR A 72 20.91 -49.60 -38.05
CA THR A 72 22.26 -49.85 -38.57
C THR A 72 23.24 -50.27 -37.48
N PRO A 73 24.05 -51.33 -37.70
CA PRO A 73 25.10 -51.72 -36.77
C PRO A 73 26.33 -50.80 -36.86
N GLN A 74 26.44 -49.97 -37.91
CA GLN A 74 27.57 -49.08 -38.18
C GLN A 74 27.28 -47.66 -37.67
N ILE A 75 27.20 -47.51 -36.35
CA ILE A 75 26.91 -46.24 -35.68
C ILE A 75 27.94 -45.92 -34.59
N TYR A 76 28.54 -44.73 -34.69
CA TYR A 76 29.63 -44.26 -33.84
C TYR A 76 29.29 -42.89 -33.25
N VAL A 77 29.37 -42.77 -31.93
CA VAL A 77 29.03 -41.53 -31.21
C VAL A 77 30.22 -41.06 -30.37
N LEU A 78 30.77 -39.90 -30.76
CA LEU A 78 31.90 -39.26 -30.09
C LEU A 78 31.43 -38.19 -29.10
N ALA A 79 31.99 -38.15 -27.89
CA ALA A 79 31.77 -37.05 -26.94
C ALA A 79 32.97 -36.80 -26.00
N ALA A 80 33.16 -35.54 -25.57
CA ALA A 80 34.21 -35.15 -24.62
C ALA A 80 33.92 -35.65 -23.19
N THR A 81 34.95 -36.15 -22.49
CA THR A 81 34.86 -36.79 -21.16
C THR A 81 34.83 -35.78 -20.01
N ASN A 82 33.63 -35.37 -19.57
CA ASN A 82 33.51 -34.45 -18.41
C ASN A 82 33.04 -35.11 -17.12
N THR A 83 32.32 -36.25 -17.14
CA THR A 83 31.84 -36.87 -15.89
C THR A 83 31.87 -38.40 -15.85
N LYS A 84 31.27 -39.14 -16.80
CA LYS A 84 31.24 -40.63 -16.85
C LYS A 84 30.94 -41.20 -18.26
N PHE A 85 31.38 -40.55 -19.34
CA PHE A 85 31.31 -41.16 -20.67
C PHE A 85 32.44 -42.18 -20.81
N ALA A 86 32.17 -43.45 -20.47
CA ALA A 86 33.11 -44.54 -20.70
C ALA A 86 32.85 -45.15 -22.09
N ASN A 87 33.93 -45.55 -22.76
CA ASN A 87 33.87 -46.45 -23.90
C ASN A 87 33.07 -47.69 -23.46
N ALA A 88 31.85 -47.87 -23.99
CA ALA A 88 31.02 -48.99 -23.59
C ALA A 88 31.53 -50.26 -24.29
N ASP A 89 31.99 -51.23 -23.50
CA ASP A 89 32.29 -52.58 -24.00
C ASP A 89 30.96 -53.32 -24.22
N GLY A 90 30.46 -53.28 -25.45
CA GLY A 90 29.47 -54.24 -25.98
C GLY A 90 28.06 -54.27 -25.34
N THR A 91 27.73 -53.35 -24.42
CA THR A 91 26.43 -53.33 -23.72
C THR A 91 25.46 -52.26 -24.23
N VAL A 92 25.94 -51.34 -25.07
CA VAL A 92 25.14 -50.32 -25.77
C VAL A 92 25.06 -50.72 -27.24
N ARG A 93 23.88 -50.63 -27.88
CA ARG A 93 23.66 -51.08 -29.27
C ARG A 93 24.46 -50.30 -30.33
N HIS A 94 25.12 -49.21 -29.94
CA HIS A 94 26.01 -48.37 -30.75
C HIS A 94 27.33 -48.09 -30.04
N GLU A 95 28.38 -47.76 -30.79
CA GLU A 95 29.71 -47.50 -30.23
C GLU A 95 29.80 -46.09 -29.64
N THR A 96 30.17 -45.98 -28.37
CA THR A 96 30.50 -44.70 -27.73
C THR A 96 32.02 -44.51 -27.68
N ILE A 97 32.49 -43.34 -28.10
CA ILE A 97 33.91 -42.99 -28.21
C ILE A 97 34.18 -41.73 -27.40
N ALA A 98 34.83 -41.91 -26.27
CA ALA A 98 35.36 -40.82 -25.47
C ALA A 98 36.58 -40.20 -26.16
N PHE A 99 36.52 -38.90 -26.47
CA PHE A 99 37.67 -38.15 -26.96
C PHE A 99 38.21 -37.17 -25.90
N ASP A 100 39.46 -36.77 -26.09
CA ASP A 100 40.22 -35.93 -25.15
C ASP A 100 39.61 -34.51 -25.08
N PRO A 101 39.38 -33.92 -23.90
CA PRO A 101 38.88 -32.55 -23.77
C PRO A 101 39.77 -31.47 -24.41
N GLU A 102 41.03 -31.79 -24.75
CA GLU A 102 41.93 -30.88 -25.47
C GLU A 102 41.90 -31.09 -27.00
N ASP A 103 41.07 -32.00 -27.52
CA ASP A 103 40.89 -32.22 -28.95
C ASP A 103 40.05 -31.11 -29.61
N ALA A 104 40.36 -30.76 -30.87
CA ALA A 104 39.59 -29.80 -31.64
C ALA A 104 38.10 -30.15 -31.73
N LEU A 105 37.74 -31.44 -31.64
CA LEU A 105 36.36 -31.93 -31.60
C LEU A 105 35.49 -31.29 -30.50
N VAL A 106 36.06 -30.75 -29.41
CA VAL A 106 35.29 -30.05 -28.36
C VAL A 106 34.58 -28.81 -28.90
N HIS A 107 35.16 -28.17 -29.92
CA HIS A 107 34.61 -26.98 -30.56
C HIS A 107 33.90 -27.30 -31.87
N GLU A 108 33.74 -28.57 -32.23
CA GLU A 108 33.18 -28.99 -33.51
C GLU A 108 31.90 -29.82 -33.34
N TRP A 109 31.05 -29.79 -34.36
CA TRP A 109 29.83 -30.56 -34.48
C TRP A 109 29.88 -31.33 -35.80
N HIS A 110 29.85 -32.65 -35.69
CA HIS A 110 29.81 -33.55 -36.83
C HIS A 110 28.59 -34.46 -36.81
N LEU A 111 27.96 -34.61 -37.98
CA LEU A 111 27.03 -35.69 -38.25
C LEU A 111 27.25 -36.16 -39.68
N VAL A 112 27.66 -37.40 -39.87
CA VAL A 112 27.88 -38.00 -41.19
C VAL A 112 26.99 -39.21 -41.34
N VAL A 113 26.26 -39.27 -42.45
CA VAL A 113 25.37 -40.37 -42.84
C VAL A 113 25.74 -40.80 -44.25
N LEU A 114 26.12 -42.07 -44.41
CA LEU A 114 26.44 -42.68 -45.70
C LEU A 114 25.56 -43.91 -45.93
N GLY A 115 24.49 -43.73 -46.71
CA GLY A 115 23.62 -44.80 -47.16
C GLY A 115 23.89 -45.21 -48.61
N GLN A 116 23.18 -46.24 -49.08
CA GLN A 116 23.16 -46.58 -50.50
C GLN A 116 22.33 -45.58 -51.30
N GLN A 117 21.21 -45.10 -50.73
CA GLN A 117 20.25 -44.26 -51.44
C GLN A 117 20.44 -42.76 -51.20
N TYR A 118 21.08 -42.39 -50.10
CA TYR A 118 21.34 -40.99 -49.76
C TYR A 118 22.58 -40.85 -48.91
N THR A 119 23.18 -39.66 -48.98
CA THR A 119 24.32 -39.26 -48.18
C THR A 119 24.09 -37.86 -47.65
N ALA A 120 24.53 -37.60 -46.43
CA ALA A 120 24.46 -36.27 -45.85
C ALA A 120 25.57 -36.11 -44.83
N CYS A 121 26.29 -35.00 -44.86
CA CYS A 121 27.23 -34.66 -43.81
C CYS A 121 27.08 -33.22 -43.35
N LEU A 122 27.31 -33.04 -42.05
CA LEU A 122 27.49 -31.78 -41.36
C LEU A 122 28.87 -31.82 -40.72
N VAL A 123 29.73 -30.89 -41.09
CA VAL A 123 31.08 -30.72 -40.51
C VAL A 123 31.24 -29.24 -40.17
N CYS A 124 31.11 -28.90 -38.89
CA CYS A 124 31.07 -27.51 -38.44
C CYS A 124 31.96 -27.27 -37.23
N ARG A 125 32.60 -26.11 -37.17
CA ARG A 125 33.35 -25.61 -36.01
C ARG A 125 32.66 -24.39 -35.44
N GLU A 126 32.63 -24.26 -34.13
CA GLU A 126 32.08 -23.08 -33.46
C GLU A 126 32.95 -21.85 -33.73
N HIS A 127 32.30 -20.76 -34.14
CA HIS A 127 32.93 -19.49 -34.42
C HIS A 127 32.71 -18.53 -33.25
N HIS A 128 33.73 -18.37 -32.40
CA HIS A 128 33.70 -17.38 -31.32
C HIS A 128 33.97 -15.99 -31.88
N GLY A 129 32.89 -15.26 -32.18
CA GLY A 129 33.00 -13.84 -32.56
C GLY A 129 33.68 -13.02 -31.47
N SER A 130 34.46 -12.01 -31.86
CA SER A 130 35.23 -11.11 -30.99
C SER A 130 34.38 -10.18 -30.08
N GLN A 131 33.05 -10.30 -30.11
CA GLN A 131 32.14 -9.58 -29.23
C GLN A 131 31.42 -10.56 -28.30
N LYS A 132 31.77 -10.53 -27.01
CA LYS A 132 30.90 -11.10 -25.97
C LYS A 132 29.53 -10.44 -26.09
N PRO A 133 28.42 -11.19 -26.18
CA PRO A 133 27.09 -10.58 -26.15
C PRO A 133 26.98 -9.75 -24.87
N ARG A 134 26.65 -8.46 -25.04
CA ARG A 134 26.43 -7.53 -23.93
C ARG A 134 25.30 -8.14 -23.09
N VAL A 135 25.64 -8.58 -21.88
CA VAL A 135 24.65 -9.09 -20.92
C VAL A 135 23.82 -7.89 -20.48
N LEU A 136 22.67 -7.69 -21.12
CA LEU A 136 21.60 -6.87 -20.55
C LEU A 136 20.92 -7.71 -19.47
N ASN A 137 21.14 -7.31 -18.22
CA ASN A 137 20.36 -7.63 -17.03
C ASN A 137 19.80 -9.06 -16.93
N GLY A 138 20.61 -9.99 -16.42
CA GLY A 138 20.13 -11.18 -15.70
C GLY A 138 19.39 -12.26 -16.50
N ALA A 139 19.10 -12.07 -17.78
CA ALA A 139 18.54 -13.12 -18.62
C ALA A 139 19.62 -14.17 -18.96
N PRO A 140 19.31 -15.48 -18.97
CA PRO A 140 20.24 -16.47 -19.49
C PRO A 140 20.55 -16.10 -20.94
N ALA A 141 21.83 -15.81 -21.21
CA ALA A 141 22.28 -15.41 -22.54
C ALA A 141 21.70 -16.37 -23.59
N PHE A 142 21.03 -15.82 -24.61
CA PHE A 142 20.48 -16.61 -25.71
C PHE A 142 21.58 -17.50 -26.33
N ASP A 143 21.60 -18.78 -25.95
CA ASP A 143 22.46 -19.85 -26.49
C ASP A 143 22.23 -20.07 -28.00
N GLN A 144 21.18 -19.45 -28.56
CA GLN A 144 20.87 -19.40 -29.99
C GLN A 144 21.76 -18.45 -30.81
N SER A 145 22.51 -17.56 -30.16
CA SER A 145 23.42 -16.61 -30.83
C SER A 145 24.76 -17.23 -31.28
N ARG A 146 25.04 -18.47 -30.86
CA ARG A 146 26.25 -19.21 -31.26
C ARG A 146 26.24 -19.45 -32.76
N ARG A 147 27.36 -19.09 -33.39
CA ARG A 147 27.58 -19.25 -34.82
C ARG A 147 28.56 -20.38 -35.04
N PHE A 148 28.37 -21.10 -36.13
CA PHE A 148 29.20 -22.21 -36.55
C PHE A 148 29.63 -21.97 -37.98
N GLU A 149 30.89 -22.18 -38.26
CA GLU A 149 31.46 -22.16 -39.61
C GLU A 149 31.63 -23.60 -40.07
N GLY A 150 31.16 -23.95 -41.27
CA GLY A 150 31.30 -25.32 -41.73
C GLY A 150 30.65 -25.64 -43.05
N ILE A 151 30.55 -26.94 -43.32
CA ILE A 151 30.00 -27.50 -44.55
C ILE A 151 28.85 -28.40 -44.17
N TRP A 152 27.70 -28.15 -44.80
CA TRP A 152 26.60 -29.08 -44.88
C TRP A 152 26.40 -29.43 -46.35
N THR A 153 26.33 -30.72 -46.68
CA THR A 153 26.16 -31.17 -48.06
C THR A 153 25.55 -32.56 -48.15
N LEU A 154 24.91 -32.83 -49.27
CA LEU A 154 24.48 -34.17 -49.69
C LEU A 154 25.48 -34.82 -50.66
N ASP A 155 26.53 -34.10 -51.06
CA ASP A 155 27.57 -34.59 -51.97
C ASP A 155 28.28 -35.80 -51.37
N ARG A 156 28.04 -36.95 -52.00
CA ARG A 156 28.56 -38.25 -51.57
C ARG A 156 30.07 -38.24 -51.38
N ARG A 157 30.84 -37.60 -52.27
CA ARG A 157 32.31 -37.58 -52.17
C ARG A 157 32.78 -36.82 -50.94
N VAL A 158 32.12 -35.70 -50.63
CA VAL A 158 32.42 -34.91 -49.43
C VAL A 158 32.06 -35.70 -48.18
N CYS A 159 30.91 -36.38 -48.18
CA CYS A 159 30.49 -37.24 -47.07
C CYS A 159 31.45 -38.42 -46.85
N GLU A 160 31.88 -39.08 -47.92
CA GLU A 160 32.84 -40.20 -47.90
C GLU A 160 34.20 -39.74 -47.34
N GLN A 161 34.69 -38.58 -47.76
CA GLN A 161 35.93 -38.02 -47.24
C GLN A 161 35.82 -37.63 -45.75
N ALA A 162 34.70 -37.04 -45.35
CA ALA A 162 34.44 -36.71 -43.95
C ALA A 162 34.35 -37.97 -43.07
N ALA A 163 33.67 -39.03 -43.54
CA ALA A 163 33.60 -40.31 -42.86
C ALA A 163 34.98 -40.96 -42.73
N TYR A 164 35.82 -40.92 -43.77
CA TYR A 164 37.18 -41.44 -43.73
C TYR A 164 38.03 -40.76 -42.64
N ILE A 165 38.00 -39.42 -42.57
CA ILE A 165 38.71 -38.64 -41.55
C ILE A 165 38.24 -39.03 -40.14
N LEU A 166 36.92 -39.09 -39.93
CA LEU A 166 36.35 -39.42 -38.62
C LEU A 166 36.61 -40.88 -38.21
N LEU A 167 36.50 -41.85 -39.13
CA LEU A 167 36.82 -43.26 -38.86
C LEU A 167 38.28 -43.45 -38.49
N LYS A 168 39.21 -42.72 -39.13
CA LYS A 168 40.63 -42.74 -38.76
C LYS A 168 40.86 -42.19 -37.35
N ARG A 169 40.13 -41.14 -36.95
CA ARG A 169 40.16 -40.61 -35.58
C ARG A 169 39.55 -41.60 -34.58
N ILE A 170 38.44 -42.24 -34.92
CA ILE A 170 37.82 -43.28 -34.10
C ILE A 170 38.80 -44.44 -33.88
N ALA A 171 39.48 -44.92 -34.92
CA ALA A 171 40.48 -45.99 -34.82
C ALA A 171 41.65 -45.61 -33.92
N HIS A 172 42.02 -44.33 -33.88
CA HIS A 172 43.04 -43.83 -32.95
C HIS A 172 42.59 -43.90 -31.48
N TYR A 173 41.34 -43.52 -31.20
CA TYR A 173 40.78 -43.54 -29.84
C TYR A 173 40.36 -44.93 -29.36
N ARG A 174 39.93 -45.80 -30.29
CA ARG A 174 39.45 -47.17 -30.04
C ARG A 174 40.09 -48.15 -31.02
N PRO A 175 41.37 -48.53 -30.83
CA PRO A 175 42.05 -49.50 -31.69
C PRO A 175 41.36 -50.88 -31.70
N ASP A 176 40.62 -51.21 -30.65
CA ASP A 176 39.83 -52.43 -30.51
C ASP A 176 38.67 -52.54 -31.54
N LEU A 177 38.23 -51.42 -32.11
CA LEU A 177 37.19 -51.39 -33.16
C LEU A 177 37.75 -51.56 -34.58
N SER A 178 39.04 -51.89 -34.74
CA SER A 178 39.72 -51.95 -36.04
C SER A 178 38.98 -52.81 -37.07
N ASP A 179 38.47 -54.00 -36.68
CA ASP A 179 37.77 -54.90 -37.60
C ASP A 179 36.44 -54.29 -38.08
N LYS A 180 35.66 -53.71 -37.15
CA LYS A 180 34.38 -53.05 -37.45
C LYS A 180 34.57 -51.83 -38.36
N ILE A 181 35.62 -51.05 -38.10
CA ILE A 181 36.00 -49.88 -38.90
C ILE A 181 36.45 -50.31 -40.30
N THR A 182 37.26 -51.37 -40.41
CA THR A 182 37.71 -51.91 -41.71
C THR A 182 36.51 -52.39 -42.54
N GLN A 183 35.53 -53.03 -41.89
CA GLN A 183 34.27 -53.40 -42.52
C GLN A 183 33.48 -52.16 -42.98
N ALA A 184 33.33 -51.13 -42.13
CA ALA A 184 32.68 -49.88 -42.52
C ALA A 184 33.38 -49.18 -43.70
N GLN A 185 34.72 -49.18 -43.74
CA GLN A 185 35.48 -48.63 -44.85
C GLN A 185 35.25 -49.42 -46.15
N THR A 186 35.19 -50.75 -46.06
CA THR A 186 34.96 -51.63 -47.23
C THR A 186 33.54 -51.49 -47.77
N ASP A 187 32.56 -51.38 -46.88
CA ASP A 187 31.14 -51.36 -47.25
C ASP A 187 30.67 -49.99 -47.79
N PHE A 188 31.28 -48.89 -47.32
CA PHE A 188 30.77 -47.53 -47.58
C PHE A 188 31.75 -46.59 -48.30
N LEU A 189 33.06 -46.90 -48.36
CA LEU A 189 34.05 -46.02 -49.00
C LEU A 189 34.65 -46.66 -50.27
N PRO A 190 34.76 -45.94 -51.39
CA PRO A 190 35.40 -46.47 -52.59
C PRO A 190 36.92 -46.66 -52.41
N ALA A 191 37.46 -47.70 -53.03
CA ALA A 191 38.90 -48.02 -52.98
C ALA A 191 39.79 -46.93 -53.60
N ASP A 192 39.24 -46.06 -54.46
CA ASP A 192 39.96 -44.96 -55.11
C ASP A 192 39.77 -43.59 -54.42
N LEU A 193 39.28 -43.52 -53.18
CA LEU A 193 38.98 -42.27 -52.46
C LEU A 193 40.08 -41.18 -52.58
N LEU A 194 41.35 -41.61 -52.64
CA LEU A 194 42.55 -40.76 -52.75
C LEU A 194 42.91 -40.36 -54.20
N GLY A 195 42.18 -40.86 -55.19
CA GLY A 195 42.34 -40.65 -56.64
C GLY A 195 41.42 -39.54 -57.16
N GLY A 196 42.01 -38.44 -57.62
CA GLY A 196 41.33 -37.19 -57.97
C GLY A 196 40.48 -37.17 -59.26
N LYS A 197 39.56 -38.11 -59.51
CA LYS A 197 38.58 -37.95 -60.62
C LYS A 197 37.26 -37.36 -60.14
N PRO A 198 36.69 -36.33 -60.79
CA PRO A 198 35.37 -35.80 -60.45
C PRO A 198 34.27 -36.79 -60.86
N TYR A 199 33.42 -37.17 -59.90
CA TYR A 199 32.22 -37.98 -60.13
C TYR A 199 31.02 -37.03 -60.24
N ASN A 200 30.24 -37.15 -61.31
CA ASN A 200 28.96 -36.47 -61.45
C ASN A 200 27.89 -37.40 -60.83
N ALA A 201 27.36 -37.06 -59.66
CA ALA A 201 26.19 -37.72 -59.10
C ALA A 201 24.98 -36.77 -59.15
N GLU A 202 23.86 -37.27 -59.68
CA GLU A 202 22.55 -36.65 -59.49
C GLU A 202 22.24 -36.61 -57.99
N VAL A 203 22.04 -35.40 -57.47
CA VAL A 203 21.57 -35.20 -56.09
C VAL A 203 20.10 -35.58 -56.04
N THR A 204 19.78 -36.76 -55.52
CA THR A 204 18.40 -37.14 -55.24
C THR A 204 17.93 -36.36 -54.01
N GLU A 205 17.30 -35.20 -54.22
CA GLU A 205 16.64 -34.46 -53.14
C GLU A 205 15.54 -35.34 -52.51
N SER A 206 15.79 -35.82 -51.30
CA SER A 206 14.80 -36.60 -50.55
C SER A 206 13.73 -35.65 -49.99
N TYR A 207 12.59 -35.55 -50.66
CA TYR A 207 11.43 -34.72 -50.26
C TYR A 207 11.06 -34.82 -48.76
N PRO A 208 11.12 -36.00 -48.09
CA PRO A 208 10.90 -36.13 -46.64
C PRO A 208 11.88 -35.34 -45.75
N PHE A 209 13.12 -35.15 -46.19
CA PHE A 209 14.14 -34.39 -45.47
C PHE A 209 13.80 -32.89 -45.46
N ALA A 210 13.49 -32.33 -46.63
CA ALA A 210 13.13 -30.92 -46.77
C ALA A 210 11.92 -30.55 -45.91
N GLN A 211 10.89 -31.41 -45.87
CA GLN A 211 9.68 -31.19 -45.08
C GLN A 211 9.96 -31.16 -43.56
N ARG A 212 10.82 -32.05 -43.06
CA ARG A 212 11.21 -32.08 -41.64
C ARG A 212 12.04 -30.86 -41.25
N LEU A 213 12.99 -30.46 -42.11
CA LEU A 213 13.80 -29.27 -41.89
C LEU A 213 12.93 -28.02 -41.76
N VAL A 214 11.96 -27.82 -42.66
CA VAL A 214 11.01 -26.71 -42.60
C VAL A 214 10.23 -26.72 -41.28
N THR A 215 9.76 -27.90 -40.84
CA THR A 215 9.00 -28.05 -39.59
C THR A 215 9.82 -27.63 -38.37
N TYR A 216 11.08 -28.05 -38.28
CA TYR A 216 11.96 -27.66 -37.17
C TYR A 216 12.29 -26.17 -37.18
N VAL A 217 12.53 -25.59 -38.35
CA VAL A 217 12.77 -24.14 -38.48
C VAL A 217 11.53 -23.36 -38.02
N GLN A 218 10.33 -23.72 -38.47
CA GLN A 218 9.08 -23.08 -38.05
C GLN A 218 8.85 -23.18 -36.53
N ALA A 219 9.08 -24.36 -35.95
CA ALA A 219 8.94 -24.57 -34.50
C ALA A 219 9.93 -23.70 -33.70
N SER A 220 11.15 -23.51 -34.20
CA SER A 220 12.16 -22.65 -33.56
C SER A 220 11.76 -21.18 -33.61
N GLN A 221 11.28 -20.68 -34.76
CA GLN A 221 10.83 -19.31 -34.94
C GLN A 221 9.63 -18.99 -34.06
N TYR A 222 8.68 -19.93 -33.94
CA TYR A 222 7.53 -19.79 -33.05
C TYR A 222 7.94 -19.65 -31.58
N LYS A 223 8.89 -20.46 -31.10
CA LYS A 223 9.42 -20.33 -29.73
C LYS A 223 10.05 -18.97 -29.48
N LEU A 224 10.79 -18.45 -30.45
CA LEU A 224 11.44 -17.14 -30.37
C LEU A 224 10.39 -16.01 -30.32
N LEU A 225 9.40 -16.03 -31.21
CA LEU A 225 8.30 -15.06 -31.20
C LEU A 225 7.52 -15.10 -29.88
N LYS A 226 7.27 -16.29 -29.34
CA LYS A 226 6.62 -16.45 -28.03
C LYS A 226 7.44 -15.81 -26.90
N ALA A 227 8.76 -16.03 -26.88
CA ALA A 227 9.65 -15.43 -25.89
C ALA A 227 9.68 -13.90 -25.98
N TYR A 228 9.76 -13.35 -27.20
CA TYR A 228 9.71 -11.89 -27.38
C TYR A 228 8.39 -11.28 -26.91
N LYS A 229 7.25 -11.92 -27.20
CA LYS A 229 5.94 -11.46 -26.69
C LYS A 229 5.90 -11.43 -25.16
N THR A 230 6.42 -12.46 -24.50
CA THR A 230 6.46 -12.48 -23.02
C THR A 230 7.37 -11.42 -22.44
N MET A 231 8.52 -11.14 -23.07
CA MET A 231 9.44 -10.09 -22.62
C MET A 231 8.82 -8.70 -22.78
N ALA A 232 8.19 -8.43 -23.92
CA ALA A 232 7.52 -7.15 -24.17
C ALA A 232 6.38 -6.90 -23.17
N ALA A 233 5.56 -7.93 -22.88
CA ALA A 233 4.50 -7.82 -21.89
C ALA A 233 5.04 -7.53 -20.48
N GLN A 234 6.18 -8.12 -20.11
CA GLN A 234 6.81 -7.87 -18.82
C GLN A 234 7.40 -6.45 -18.74
N GLU A 235 8.04 -5.96 -19.80
CA GLU A 235 8.58 -4.60 -19.85
C GLU A 235 7.47 -3.54 -19.72
N ASN A 236 6.35 -3.73 -20.43
CA ASN A 236 5.21 -2.84 -20.33
C ASN A 236 4.62 -2.81 -18.91
N ARG A 237 4.47 -3.98 -18.28
CA ARG A 237 4.02 -4.10 -16.88
C ARG A 237 4.90 -3.29 -15.93
N GLU A 238 6.22 -3.42 -16.06
CA GLU A 238 7.17 -2.67 -15.22
C GLU A 238 7.10 -1.16 -15.50
N ARG A 239 6.94 -0.76 -16.76
CA ARG A 239 6.78 0.65 -17.15
C ARG A 239 5.54 1.28 -16.51
N LEU A 240 4.39 0.59 -16.57
CA LEU A 240 3.13 1.08 -16.00
C LEU A 240 3.24 1.26 -14.48
N ILE A 241 3.76 0.25 -13.76
CA ILE A 241 3.94 0.32 -12.30
C ILE A 241 4.88 1.47 -11.94
N ASN A 242 5.97 1.66 -12.68
CA ASN A 242 6.91 2.76 -12.43
C ASN A 242 6.29 4.14 -12.71
N SER A 243 5.47 4.26 -13.75
CA SER A 243 4.74 5.49 -14.08
C SER A 243 3.81 5.91 -12.94
N ILE A 244 2.98 4.97 -12.47
CA ILE A 244 2.06 5.20 -11.34
C ILE A 244 2.84 5.49 -10.05
N THR A 245 3.92 4.76 -9.78
CA THR A 245 4.79 5.03 -8.63
C THR A 245 5.41 6.43 -8.70
N ALA A 246 5.80 6.89 -9.89
CA ALA A 246 6.32 8.25 -10.07
C ALA A 246 5.25 9.31 -9.82
N ALA A 247 4.02 9.10 -10.28
CA ALA A 247 2.88 9.98 -10.01
C ALA A 247 2.60 10.09 -8.49
N ILE A 248 2.58 8.97 -7.78
CA ILE A 248 2.43 8.93 -6.31
C ILE A 248 3.54 9.71 -5.60
N ARG A 249 4.77 9.67 -6.11
CA ARG A 249 5.90 10.43 -5.53
C ARG A 249 5.81 11.94 -5.81
N GLN A 250 5.17 12.35 -6.90
CA GLN A 250 5.05 13.75 -7.28
C GLN A 250 3.87 14.44 -6.59
N SER A 251 2.78 13.71 -6.33
CA SER A 251 1.58 14.26 -5.71
C SER A 251 1.03 13.34 -4.62
N LEU A 252 0.78 13.92 -3.46
CA LEU A 252 0.04 13.29 -2.37
C LEU A 252 -1.48 13.44 -2.52
N ASN A 253 -1.96 14.04 -3.61
CA ASN A 253 -3.39 14.18 -3.88
C ASN A 253 -3.93 12.92 -4.58
N PRO A 254 -4.78 12.11 -3.92
CA PRO A 254 -5.32 10.89 -4.52
C PRO A 254 -6.05 11.13 -5.84
N THR A 255 -6.70 12.29 -6.00
CA THR A 255 -7.43 12.67 -7.22
C THR A 255 -6.50 12.79 -8.44
N GLU A 256 -5.30 13.36 -8.27
CA GLU A 256 -4.33 13.47 -9.36
C GLU A 256 -3.74 12.11 -9.71
N VAL A 257 -3.39 11.32 -8.69
CA VAL A 257 -2.87 9.96 -8.86
C VAL A 257 -3.90 9.07 -9.57
N PHE A 258 -5.16 9.14 -9.18
CA PHE A 258 -6.24 8.37 -9.81
C PHE A 258 -6.46 8.78 -11.25
N ALA A 259 -6.40 10.07 -11.58
CA ALA A 259 -6.53 10.54 -12.96
C ALA A 259 -5.44 9.94 -13.87
N ILE A 260 -4.18 9.95 -13.42
CA ILE A 260 -3.05 9.38 -14.17
C ILE A 260 -3.21 7.86 -14.29
N ALA A 261 -3.46 7.16 -13.17
CA ALA A 261 -3.58 5.71 -13.16
C ALA A 261 -4.74 5.21 -14.02
N THR A 262 -5.88 5.92 -14.02
CA THR A 262 -7.04 5.56 -14.85
C THR A 262 -6.69 5.63 -16.35
N HIS A 263 -5.97 6.68 -16.75
CA HIS A 263 -5.56 6.87 -18.15
C HIS A 263 -4.54 5.82 -18.60
N GLU A 264 -3.46 5.65 -17.84
CA GLU A 264 -2.37 4.73 -18.16
C GLU A 264 -2.83 3.26 -18.16
N LEU A 265 -3.64 2.87 -17.17
CA LEU A 265 -4.17 1.51 -17.06
C LEU A 265 -5.15 1.20 -18.19
N GLY A 266 -6.04 2.14 -18.51
CA GLY A 266 -7.01 2.00 -19.59
C GLY A 266 -6.35 1.85 -20.96
N GLN A 267 -5.26 2.59 -21.21
CA GLN A 267 -4.47 2.47 -22.43
C GLN A 267 -3.74 1.12 -22.52
N GLU A 268 -3.06 0.69 -21.46
CA GLU A 268 -2.25 -0.54 -21.49
C GLU A 268 -3.12 -1.79 -21.67
N ILE A 269 -4.27 -1.87 -20.97
CA ILE A 269 -5.17 -3.02 -21.08
C ILE A 269 -6.06 -2.94 -22.33
N SER A 270 -6.05 -1.80 -23.03
CA SER A 270 -6.92 -1.54 -24.19
C SER A 270 -8.41 -1.76 -23.86
N ALA A 271 -8.82 -1.48 -22.62
CA ALA A 271 -10.21 -1.58 -22.19
C ALA A 271 -11.09 -0.56 -22.94
N CYS A 272 -12.39 -0.82 -23.08
CA CYS A 272 -13.29 0.19 -23.67
C CYS A 272 -13.46 1.37 -22.70
N ARG A 273 -13.49 1.06 -21.40
CA ARG A 273 -13.62 2.01 -20.30
C ARG A 273 -12.84 1.53 -19.08
N CYS A 274 -12.20 2.45 -18.38
CA CYS A 274 -11.59 2.24 -17.06
C CYS A 274 -12.07 3.35 -16.14
N ILE A 275 -12.53 2.99 -14.94
CA ILE A 275 -12.87 3.94 -13.89
C ILE A 275 -12.13 3.56 -12.60
N ILE A 276 -11.68 4.58 -11.87
CA ILE A 276 -11.06 4.41 -10.55
C ILE A 276 -11.75 5.40 -9.61
N TYR A 277 -12.26 4.89 -8.49
CA TYR A 277 -12.95 5.73 -7.52
C TYR A 277 -12.66 5.31 -6.09
N ARG A 278 -12.79 6.26 -5.19
CA ARG A 278 -12.69 6.06 -3.74
C ARG A 278 -14.08 5.81 -3.17
N SER A 279 -14.21 4.87 -2.23
CA SER A 279 -15.49 4.52 -1.59
C SER A 279 -15.48 4.91 -0.12
N ASP A 280 -15.59 6.22 0.15
CA ASP A 280 -15.64 6.75 1.52
C ASP A 280 -17.06 6.67 2.12
N ARG A 281 -18.08 6.62 1.26
CA ARG A 281 -19.51 6.52 1.59
C ARG A 281 -20.10 5.33 0.86
N TYR A 282 -20.97 4.59 1.54
CA TYR A 282 -21.41 3.28 1.07
C TYR A 282 -22.56 3.32 0.06
N ASP A 283 -23.28 4.44 -0.09
CA ASP A 283 -24.53 4.48 -0.89
C ASP A 283 -24.27 4.56 -2.41
N SER A 284 -23.61 5.63 -2.86
CA SER A 284 -23.27 5.89 -4.27
C SER A 284 -22.07 6.84 -4.38
N ILE A 285 -21.43 6.88 -5.55
CA ILE A 285 -20.29 7.76 -5.83
C ILE A 285 -20.49 8.47 -7.17
N GLU A 286 -19.93 9.67 -7.31
CA GLU A 286 -19.84 10.33 -8.62
C GLU A 286 -18.54 9.91 -9.30
N ILE A 287 -18.60 9.49 -10.57
CA ILE A 287 -17.41 9.07 -11.31
C ILE A 287 -16.59 10.30 -11.72
N GLN A 288 -15.44 10.48 -11.09
CA GLN A 288 -14.53 11.61 -11.38
C GLN A 288 -13.42 11.24 -12.37
N HIS A 289 -12.98 9.98 -12.36
CA HIS A 289 -11.86 9.49 -13.15
C HIS A 289 -12.33 8.41 -14.10
N GLU A 290 -12.18 8.68 -15.40
CA GLU A 290 -12.55 7.78 -16.48
C GLU A 290 -11.49 7.85 -17.59
N PHE A 291 -11.09 6.69 -18.08
CA PHE A 291 -10.52 6.50 -19.40
C PHE A 291 -11.57 5.82 -20.27
N ARG A 292 -11.68 6.24 -21.53
CA ARG A 292 -12.59 5.63 -22.50
C ARG A 292 -12.02 5.65 -23.90
N GLN A 293 -12.41 4.67 -24.70
CA GLN A 293 -12.20 4.74 -26.14
C GLN A 293 -13.11 5.81 -26.77
N PRO A 294 -12.74 6.40 -27.92
CA PRO A 294 -13.46 7.54 -28.51
C PRO A 294 -14.96 7.32 -28.75
N ASN A 295 -15.35 6.08 -29.09
CA ASN A 295 -16.70 5.70 -29.47
C ASN A 295 -17.63 5.33 -28.29
N ILE A 296 -17.12 5.37 -27.06
CA ILE A 296 -17.85 4.95 -25.85
C ILE A 296 -18.42 6.17 -25.13
N THR A 297 -19.66 6.09 -24.66
CA THR A 297 -20.31 7.15 -23.84
C THR A 297 -19.57 7.35 -22.52
N SER A 298 -19.46 8.59 -22.07
CA SER A 298 -18.71 8.93 -20.84
C SER A 298 -19.57 8.69 -19.61
N LEU A 299 -19.00 8.01 -18.60
CA LEU A 299 -19.57 7.89 -17.25
C LEU A 299 -19.16 9.04 -16.33
N LYS A 300 -18.21 9.89 -16.74
CA LYS A 300 -17.72 10.97 -15.89
C LYS A 300 -18.83 11.95 -15.52
N GLY A 301 -19.01 12.18 -14.22
CA GLY A 301 -20.07 13.02 -13.63
C GLY A 301 -21.37 12.28 -13.32
N GLU A 302 -21.49 11.00 -13.70
CA GLU A 302 -22.64 10.17 -13.38
C GLU A 302 -22.56 9.58 -11.97
N VAL A 303 -23.73 9.35 -11.36
CA VAL A 303 -23.84 8.70 -10.05
C VAL A 303 -23.82 7.19 -10.24
N TRP A 304 -22.80 6.53 -9.70
CA TRP A 304 -22.59 5.10 -9.73
C TRP A 304 -23.13 4.45 -8.44
N PRO A 305 -24.14 3.56 -8.52
CA PRO A 305 -24.72 2.92 -7.35
C PRO A 305 -23.77 1.85 -6.79
N LEU A 306 -23.51 1.89 -5.48
CA LEU A 306 -22.66 0.90 -4.81
C LEU A 306 -23.47 -0.15 -4.04
N ILE A 307 -24.52 0.26 -3.32
CA ILE A 307 -25.38 -0.66 -2.55
C ILE A 307 -26.16 -1.60 -3.46
N GLU A 308 -26.77 -1.04 -4.50
CA GLU A 308 -27.62 -1.76 -5.43
C GLU A 308 -26.83 -2.60 -6.43
N ASN A 309 -25.49 -2.46 -6.44
CA ASN A 309 -24.61 -3.18 -7.35
C ASN A 309 -24.11 -4.50 -6.73
N PRO A 310 -24.65 -5.67 -7.13
CA PRO A 310 -24.28 -6.97 -6.57
C PRO A 310 -22.83 -7.36 -6.88
N LEU A 311 -22.25 -6.85 -7.97
CA LEU A 311 -20.83 -7.09 -8.30
C LEU A 311 -19.95 -6.37 -7.28
N PHE A 312 -20.23 -5.09 -7.02
CA PHE A 312 -19.53 -4.32 -6.00
C PHE A 312 -19.69 -4.93 -4.62
N GLN A 313 -20.92 -5.33 -4.23
CA GLN A 313 -21.18 -5.94 -2.92
C GLN A 313 -20.45 -7.28 -2.74
N THR A 314 -20.26 -8.04 -3.82
CA THR A 314 -19.50 -9.30 -3.77
C THR A 314 -18.02 -9.04 -3.51
N VAL A 315 -17.41 -8.11 -4.25
CA VAL A 315 -16.02 -7.69 -4.00
C VAL A 315 -15.88 -7.07 -2.62
N ASN A 316 -16.87 -6.29 -2.17
CA ASN A 316 -16.90 -5.71 -0.84
C ASN A 316 -17.01 -6.77 0.28
N ARG A 317 -17.54 -7.96 0.00
CA ARG A 317 -17.60 -9.05 0.98
C ARG A 317 -16.36 -9.93 0.94
N GLN A 318 -15.91 -10.27 -0.26
CA GLN A 318 -14.84 -11.24 -0.48
C GLN A 318 -13.44 -10.64 -0.43
N ARG A 319 -13.31 -9.32 -0.66
CA ARG A 319 -12.02 -8.62 -0.74
C ARG A 319 -11.10 -9.17 -1.85
N GLU A 320 -11.68 -9.79 -2.86
CA GLU A 320 -10.99 -10.39 -4.00
C GLU A 320 -11.50 -9.80 -5.33
N SER A 321 -10.65 -9.80 -6.34
CA SER A 321 -11.00 -9.35 -7.69
C SER A 321 -12.10 -10.22 -8.30
N LEU A 322 -13.05 -9.59 -8.99
CA LEU A 322 -14.19 -10.25 -9.61
C LEU A 322 -14.21 -10.00 -11.11
N THR A 323 -14.46 -11.05 -11.89
CA THR A 323 -14.77 -10.94 -13.32
C THR A 323 -16.22 -11.32 -13.57
N TYR A 324 -16.87 -10.57 -14.44
CA TYR A 324 -18.23 -10.85 -14.87
C TYR A 324 -18.34 -10.63 -16.38
N SER A 325 -19.08 -11.51 -17.05
CA SER A 325 -19.42 -11.37 -18.48
C SER A 325 -20.88 -11.78 -18.66
N GLN A 326 -21.64 -11.00 -19.42
CA GLN A 326 -22.98 -11.41 -19.84
C GLN A 326 -22.87 -12.69 -20.65
N THR A 327 -23.53 -13.76 -20.19
CA THR A 327 -23.52 -15.04 -20.88
C THR A 327 -24.53 -15.01 -22.04
N PRO A 328 -24.13 -15.34 -23.27
CA PRO A 328 -25.09 -15.50 -24.36
C PRO A 328 -26.10 -16.59 -24.01
N VAL A 329 -27.38 -16.36 -24.33
CA VAL A 329 -28.48 -17.32 -24.13
C VAL A 329 -28.09 -18.67 -24.73
N GLY A 330 -27.95 -19.71 -23.89
CA GLY A 330 -27.62 -21.08 -24.32
C GLY A 330 -26.21 -21.59 -23.98
N SER A 331 -25.37 -20.78 -23.33
CA SER A 331 -24.03 -21.19 -22.88
C SER A 331 -24.03 -21.81 -21.46
N GLN A 332 -23.26 -22.90 -21.25
CA GLN A 332 -23.17 -23.62 -19.96
C GLN A 332 -22.18 -22.97 -18.95
N GLN A 333 -21.73 -21.73 -19.20
CA GLN A 333 -20.72 -21.09 -18.35
C GLN A 333 -21.41 -20.44 -17.15
N LYS A 334 -21.31 -21.08 -15.98
CA LYS A 334 -21.83 -20.52 -14.72
C LYS A 334 -21.03 -19.26 -14.36
N ASN A 335 -21.71 -18.12 -14.29
CA ASN A 335 -21.17 -16.93 -13.65
C ASN A 335 -21.11 -17.15 -12.14
N GLN A 336 -20.18 -16.49 -11.44
CA GLN A 336 -20.09 -16.57 -9.98
C GLN A 336 -21.27 -15.91 -9.26
N ILE A 337 -21.98 -15.01 -9.95
CA ILE A 337 -23.15 -14.29 -9.44
C ILE A 337 -24.28 -14.49 -10.45
N ASP A 338 -25.35 -15.13 -9.99
CA ASP A 338 -26.50 -15.50 -10.83
C ASP A 338 -27.60 -14.42 -10.86
N ASP A 339 -27.63 -13.50 -9.89
CA ASP A 339 -28.62 -12.41 -9.82
C ASP A 339 -27.94 -11.04 -9.97
N ILE A 340 -28.12 -10.43 -11.14
CA ILE A 340 -27.69 -9.07 -11.48
C ILE A 340 -28.88 -8.16 -11.85
N SER A 341 -30.11 -8.55 -11.47
CA SER A 341 -31.34 -7.89 -11.89
C SER A 341 -31.41 -6.40 -11.52
N THR A 342 -30.76 -6.00 -10.42
CA THR A 342 -30.72 -4.61 -9.94
C THR A 342 -29.86 -3.69 -10.81
N ILE A 343 -28.87 -4.22 -11.54
CA ILE A 343 -27.95 -3.44 -12.39
C ILE A 343 -28.05 -3.75 -13.87
N ASP A 344 -28.91 -4.70 -14.28
CA ASP A 344 -29.03 -5.10 -15.68
C ASP A 344 -29.40 -3.92 -16.60
N GLY A 345 -30.32 -3.05 -16.15
CA GLY A 345 -30.64 -1.80 -16.85
C GLY A 345 -29.45 -0.85 -16.99
N LEU A 346 -28.58 -0.80 -15.97
CA LEU A 346 -27.40 0.06 -15.94
C LEU A 346 -26.27 -0.48 -16.84
N LEU A 347 -26.03 -1.80 -16.83
CA LEU A 347 -25.08 -2.44 -17.75
C LEU A 347 -25.50 -2.22 -19.22
N ASN A 348 -26.79 -2.41 -19.52
CA ASN A 348 -27.33 -2.18 -20.87
C ASN A 348 -27.32 -0.69 -21.27
N GLN A 349 -27.60 0.24 -20.34
CA GLN A 349 -27.55 1.68 -20.60
C GLN A 349 -26.15 2.15 -21.02
N TRP A 350 -25.11 1.56 -20.44
CA TRP A 350 -23.71 1.98 -20.63
C TRP A 350 -22.89 1.03 -21.49
N ASP A 351 -23.57 0.09 -22.15
CA ASP A 351 -23.02 -0.88 -23.11
C ASP A 351 -21.94 -1.81 -22.49
N ILE A 352 -22.11 -2.18 -21.21
CA ILE A 352 -21.13 -2.98 -20.46
C ILE A 352 -21.48 -4.47 -20.57
N HIS A 353 -20.72 -5.19 -21.39
CA HIS A 353 -20.91 -6.61 -21.64
C HIS A 353 -20.01 -7.51 -20.79
N SER A 354 -18.84 -7.01 -20.39
CA SER A 354 -17.96 -7.68 -19.42
C SER A 354 -17.26 -6.65 -18.55
N CYS A 355 -17.00 -7.00 -17.29
CA CYS A 355 -16.29 -6.16 -16.35
C CYS A 355 -15.31 -6.94 -15.48
N LEU A 356 -14.22 -6.28 -15.13
CA LEU A 356 -13.26 -6.68 -14.10
C LEU A 356 -13.29 -5.63 -13.00
N LEU A 357 -13.60 -6.06 -11.78
CA LEU A 357 -13.60 -5.23 -10.58
C LEU A 357 -12.42 -5.64 -9.71
N VAL A 358 -11.56 -4.69 -9.37
CA VAL A 358 -10.39 -4.91 -8.53
C VAL A 358 -10.41 -3.94 -7.35
N PRO A 359 -10.46 -4.44 -6.10
CA PRO A 359 -10.58 -3.59 -4.94
C PRO A 359 -9.26 -2.90 -4.56
N LEU A 360 -9.36 -1.64 -4.16
CA LEU A 360 -8.27 -0.95 -3.47
C LEU A 360 -8.36 -1.29 -1.98
N ILE A 361 -7.44 -2.12 -1.46
CA ILE A 361 -7.51 -2.63 -0.09
C ILE A 361 -6.24 -2.29 0.69
N TYR A 362 -6.44 -1.88 1.93
CA TYR A 362 -5.37 -1.80 2.91
C TYR A 362 -5.85 -2.31 4.27
N GLN A 363 -5.18 -3.32 4.84
CA GLN A 363 -5.52 -3.92 6.14
C GLN A 363 -7.03 -4.24 6.27
N GLU A 364 -7.60 -5.00 5.33
CA GLU A 364 -9.02 -5.40 5.27
C GLU A 364 -10.04 -4.27 5.00
N ARG A 365 -9.61 -3.00 4.96
CA ARG A 365 -10.45 -1.86 4.60
C ARG A 365 -10.49 -1.68 3.08
N LEU A 366 -11.69 -1.64 2.51
CA LEU A 366 -11.91 -1.23 1.12
C LEU A 366 -11.83 0.30 1.05
N LEU A 367 -10.88 0.79 0.27
CA LEU A 367 -10.64 2.22 0.04
C LEU A 367 -11.35 2.69 -1.25
N GLY A 368 -11.59 1.78 -2.19
CA GLY A 368 -12.12 2.11 -3.50
C GLY A 368 -12.10 0.92 -4.45
N MET A 369 -12.35 1.18 -5.73
CA MET A 369 -12.40 0.16 -6.78
C MET A 369 -11.73 0.67 -8.05
N ILE A 370 -11.09 -0.25 -8.76
CA ILE A 370 -10.80 -0.12 -10.19
C ILE A 370 -11.83 -0.98 -10.92
N GLU A 371 -12.54 -0.41 -11.88
CA GLU A 371 -13.37 -1.18 -12.80
C GLU A 371 -12.88 -1.01 -14.23
N LEU A 372 -12.71 -2.13 -14.93
CA LEU A 372 -12.49 -2.17 -16.37
C LEU A 372 -13.70 -2.78 -17.05
N HIS A 373 -14.14 -2.17 -18.14
CA HIS A 373 -15.29 -2.63 -18.91
C HIS A 373 -14.85 -3.04 -20.32
N GLN A 374 -15.58 -4.00 -20.90
CA GLN A 374 -15.61 -4.30 -22.32
C GLN A 374 -17.01 -4.03 -22.87
N CYS A 375 -17.05 -3.30 -23.98
CA CYS A 375 -18.28 -2.76 -24.57
C CYS A 375 -18.53 -3.36 -25.96
N SER A 376 -18.16 -4.63 -26.16
CA SER A 376 -18.28 -5.33 -27.44
C SER A 376 -19.31 -6.45 -27.32
N ASP A 377 -20.10 -6.65 -28.37
CA ASP A 377 -21.09 -7.73 -28.50
C ASP A 377 -20.48 -9.13 -28.35
N THR A 378 -19.16 -9.26 -28.53
CA THR A 378 -18.40 -10.49 -28.29
C THR A 378 -17.39 -10.30 -27.16
N PRO A 379 -17.82 -10.34 -25.88
CA PRO A 379 -16.93 -10.13 -24.75
C PRO A 379 -15.87 -11.24 -24.68
N GLN A 380 -14.60 -10.86 -24.58
CA GLN A 380 -13.51 -11.80 -24.38
C GLN A 380 -13.23 -11.96 -22.89
N PRO A 381 -12.93 -13.19 -22.42
CA PRO A 381 -12.57 -13.40 -21.02
C PRO A 381 -11.29 -12.61 -20.68
N TRP A 382 -11.30 -11.92 -19.55
CA TRP A 382 -10.12 -11.22 -19.03
C TRP A 382 -8.96 -12.18 -18.84
N SER A 383 -7.78 -11.82 -19.35
CA SER A 383 -6.60 -12.67 -19.22
C SER A 383 -6.08 -12.63 -17.77
N LYS A 384 -5.48 -13.73 -17.31
CA LYS A 384 -4.85 -13.77 -15.99
C LYS A 384 -3.75 -12.70 -15.83
N ASN A 385 -3.08 -12.35 -16.92
CA ASN A 385 -2.03 -11.33 -16.91
C ASN A 385 -2.60 -9.94 -16.67
N ASP A 386 -3.76 -9.61 -17.28
CA ASP A 386 -4.43 -8.32 -17.10
C ASP A 386 -4.93 -8.18 -15.67
N ILE A 387 -5.59 -9.22 -15.14
CA ILE A 387 -6.07 -9.24 -13.74
C ILE A 387 -4.90 -8.98 -12.78
N SER A 388 -3.81 -9.75 -12.91
CA SER A 388 -2.63 -9.58 -12.06
C SER A 388 -1.90 -8.25 -12.26
N LEU A 389 -2.09 -7.55 -13.38
CA LEU A 389 -1.55 -6.20 -13.61
C LEU A 389 -2.40 -5.16 -12.88
N VAL A 390 -3.72 -5.22 -13.04
CA VAL A 390 -4.66 -4.32 -12.35
C VAL A 390 -4.54 -4.47 -10.84
N GLU A 391 -4.42 -5.71 -10.32
CA GLU A 391 -4.20 -5.97 -8.90
C GLU A 391 -2.90 -5.33 -8.38
N ALA A 392 -1.82 -5.38 -9.16
CA ALA A 392 -0.57 -4.73 -8.79
C ALA A 392 -0.70 -3.20 -8.75
N VAL A 393 -1.44 -2.62 -9.69
CA VAL A 393 -1.76 -1.19 -9.71
C VAL A 393 -2.65 -0.82 -8.53
N ALA A 394 -3.70 -1.60 -8.26
CA ALA A 394 -4.59 -1.42 -7.13
C ALA A 394 -3.84 -1.41 -5.79
N ALA A 395 -2.87 -2.32 -5.62
CA ALA A 395 -2.01 -2.34 -4.44
C ALA A 395 -1.21 -1.04 -4.27
N GLN A 396 -0.63 -0.49 -5.35
CA GLN A 396 0.10 0.78 -5.30
C GLN A 396 -0.81 1.96 -4.98
N LEU A 397 -2.00 2.01 -5.60
CA LEU A 397 -2.99 3.06 -5.33
C LEU A 397 -3.51 3.01 -3.90
N SER A 398 -3.69 1.81 -3.34
CA SER A 398 -4.12 1.63 -1.95
C SER A 398 -3.12 2.23 -0.96
N VAL A 399 -1.82 2.01 -1.20
CA VAL A 399 -0.74 2.63 -0.41
C VAL A 399 -0.78 4.16 -0.53
N ALA A 400 -0.96 4.69 -1.74
CA ALA A 400 -1.02 6.12 -1.98
C ALA A 400 -2.18 6.80 -1.24
N VAL A 401 -3.38 6.19 -1.25
CA VAL A 401 -4.55 6.71 -0.53
C VAL A 401 -4.29 6.79 0.97
N ILE A 402 -3.76 5.72 1.57
CA ILE A 402 -3.46 5.70 3.01
C ILE A 402 -2.35 6.68 3.37
N GLN A 403 -1.34 6.82 2.52
CA GLN A 403 -0.28 7.80 2.73
C GLN A 403 -0.84 9.22 2.74
N ALA A 404 -1.75 9.54 1.82
CA ALA A 404 -2.43 10.83 1.77
C ALA A 404 -3.31 11.08 3.01
N GLU A 405 -4.12 10.07 3.43
CA GLU A 405 -4.91 10.15 4.66
C GLU A 405 -4.02 10.40 5.89
N ALA A 406 -2.93 9.65 6.03
CA ALA A 406 -2.00 9.78 7.15
C ALA A 406 -1.33 11.15 7.20
N TYR A 407 -0.93 11.69 6.05
CA TYR A 407 -0.31 13.01 5.96
C TYR A 407 -1.30 14.12 6.33
N ALA A 408 -2.53 14.06 5.83
CA ALA A 408 -3.58 15.03 6.16
C ALA A 408 -3.92 15.01 7.66
N ASN A 409 -3.99 13.81 8.27
CA ASN A 409 -4.21 13.67 9.71
C ASN A 409 -3.05 14.25 10.53
N LEU A 410 -1.81 14.01 10.12
CA LEU A 410 -0.62 14.55 10.78
C LEU A 410 -0.63 16.08 10.72
N GLU A 411 -0.90 16.66 9.55
CA GLU A 411 -0.98 18.11 9.37
C GLU A 411 -2.06 18.73 10.26
N SER A 412 -3.27 18.14 10.27
CA SER A 412 -4.35 18.59 11.15
C SER A 412 -3.97 18.52 12.63
N LEU A 413 -3.29 17.44 13.05
CA LEU A 413 -2.86 17.28 14.45
C LEU A 413 -1.76 18.30 14.81
N ASN A 414 -0.82 18.56 13.89
CA ASN A 414 0.23 19.55 14.10
C ASN A 414 -0.35 20.96 14.26
N GLN A 415 -1.35 21.33 13.44
CA GLN A 415 -2.06 22.60 13.58
C GLN A 415 -2.79 22.73 14.93
N GLN A 416 -3.42 21.65 15.40
CA GLN A 416 -4.05 21.62 16.73
C GLN A 416 -3.03 21.77 17.86
N LEU A 417 -1.87 21.11 17.74
CA LEU A 417 -0.77 21.22 18.70
C LEU A 417 -0.21 22.65 18.73
N GLU A 418 0.02 23.27 17.57
CA GLU A 418 0.47 24.67 17.51
C GLU A 418 -0.55 25.63 18.15
N ALA A 419 -1.85 25.44 17.89
CA ALA A 419 -2.89 26.26 18.49
C ALA A 419 -2.92 26.11 20.03
N LEU A 420 -2.74 24.88 20.53
CA LEU A 420 -2.65 24.60 21.95
C LEU A 420 -1.40 25.25 22.56
N ASP A 421 -0.24 25.14 21.92
CA ASP A 421 1.02 25.68 22.43
C ASP A 421 1.03 27.22 22.45
N ARG A 422 0.43 27.86 21.44
CA ARG A 422 0.16 29.31 21.45
C ARG A 422 -0.75 29.70 22.62
N THR A 423 -1.83 28.94 22.84
CA THR A 423 -2.75 29.18 23.96
C THR A 423 -2.02 29.06 25.30
N ARG A 424 -1.22 28.01 25.47
CA ARG A 424 -0.40 27.79 26.68
C ARG A 424 0.60 28.92 26.90
N SER A 425 1.30 29.34 25.86
CA SER A 425 2.30 30.41 25.93
C SER A 425 1.65 31.75 26.31
N ASN A 426 0.49 32.07 25.74
CA ASN A 426 -0.28 33.25 26.11
C ASN A 426 -0.72 33.21 27.58
N LEU A 427 -1.16 32.06 28.09
CA LEU A 427 -1.52 31.92 29.51
C LEU A 427 -0.32 32.15 30.43
N ILE A 428 0.85 31.60 30.09
CA ILE A 428 2.09 31.81 30.87
C ILE A 428 2.47 33.31 30.88
N ALA A 429 2.41 33.96 29.71
CA ALA A 429 2.73 35.38 29.59
C ALA A 429 1.78 36.26 30.41
N ILE A 430 0.48 36.02 30.34
CA ILE A 430 -0.54 36.79 31.09
C ILE A 430 -0.39 36.54 32.59
N THR A 431 -0.23 35.28 33.01
CA THR A 431 -0.01 34.92 34.42
C THR A 431 1.23 35.62 34.98
N GLY A 432 2.33 35.63 34.22
CA GLY A 432 3.56 36.33 34.60
C GLY A 432 3.36 37.83 34.77
N HIS A 433 2.56 38.46 33.90
CA HIS A 433 2.24 39.89 33.99
C HIS A 433 1.37 40.22 35.21
N GLU A 434 0.32 39.44 35.46
CA GLU A 434 -0.61 39.66 36.57
C GLU A 434 0.02 39.38 37.95
N LEU A 435 1.05 38.54 38.03
CA LEU A 435 1.84 38.36 39.25
C LEU A 435 2.91 39.45 39.43
N ARG A 436 3.57 39.89 38.35
CA ARG A 436 4.65 40.88 38.43
C ARG A 436 4.16 42.25 38.89
N THR A 437 2.95 42.64 38.50
CA THR A 437 2.39 43.95 38.85
C THR A 437 2.27 44.14 40.38
N PRO A 438 1.49 43.33 41.13
CA PRO A 438 1.37 43.51 42.58
C PRO A 438 2.70 43.30 43.31
N LEU A 439 3.55 42.38 42.83
CA LEU A 439 4.89 42.18 43.40
C LEU A 439 5.75 43.46 43.32
N SER A 440 5.66 44.17 42.19
CA SER A 440 6.41 45.42 41.97
C SER A 440 5.88 46.53 42.87
N THR A 441 4.55 46.65 43.03
CA THR A 441 3.94 47.62 43.95
C THR A 441 4.37 47.37 45.38
N ILE A 442 4.26 46.11 45.87
CA ILE A 442 4.65 45.71 47.22
C ILE A 442 6.11 46.09 47.47
N ARG A 443 7.00 45.76 46.51
CA ARG A 443 8.42 46.08 46.63
C ARG A 443 8.65 47.59 46.73
N VAL A 444 8.06 48.39 45.86
CA VAL A 444 8.20 49.86 45.87
C VAL A 444 7.68 50.47 47.18
N CYS A 445 6.52 50.03 47.67
CA CYS A 445 5.97 50.49 48.95
C CYS A 445 6.93 50.18 50.11
N LEU A 446 7.43 48.95 50.19
CA LEU A 446 8.34 48.53 51.25
C LEU A 446 9.71 49.23 51.15
N GLU A 447 10.27 49.37 49.94
CA GLU A 447 11.53 50.10 49.69
C GLU A 447 11.42 51.58 50.08
N SER A 448 10.29 52.23 49.76
CA SER A 448 10.05 53.64 50.09
C SER A 448 9.97 53.85 51.60
N ILE A 449 9.23 53.00 52.31
CA ILE A 449 9.13 53.04 53.77
C ILE A 449 10.49 52.81 54.44
N PHE A 450 11.31 51.91 53.88
CA PHE A 450 12.64 51.60 54.40
C PHE A 450 13.65 52.74 54.16
N THR A 451 13.57 53.41 53.00
CA THR A 451 14.55 54.41 52.57
C THR A 451 14.25 55.81 53.10
N GLU A 452 12.97 56.13 53.38
CA GLU A 452 12.52 57.44 53.87
C GLU A 452 11.94 57.36 55.30
N PRO A 453 12.80 57.36 56.35
CA PRO A 453 12.35 57.21 57.73
C PRO A 453 11.50 58.38 58.23
N ASP A 454 11.63 59.57 57.63
CA ASP A 454 10.89 60.80 57.98
C ASP A 454 9.52 60.94 57.27
N MET A 455 9.07 59.88 56.56
CA MET A 455 7.78 59.87 55.86
C MET A 455 6.58 60.15 56.81
N PRO A 456 5.63 61.02 56.43
CA PRO A 456 4.42 61.26 57.21
C PRO A 456 3.64 59.97 57.50
N MET A 457 3.09 59.86 58.72
CA MET A 457 2.38 58.65 59.17
C MET A 457 1.23 58.25 58.26
N ASP A 458 0.44 59.21 57.76
CA ASP A 458 -0.68 58.94 56.86
C ASP A 458 -0.22 58.30 55.54
N MET A 459 0.91 58.76 54.98
CA MET A 459 1.49 58.22 53.76
C MET A 459 2.11 56.84 53.98
N ARG A 460 2.80 56.64 55.11
CA ARG A 460 3.35 55.34 55.52
C ARG A 460 2.23 54.30 55.68
N GLN A 461 1.13 54.68 56.33
CA GLN A 461 -0.02 53.80 56.52
C GLN A 461 -0.71 53.48 55.19
N ALA A 462 -0.85 54.46 54.28
CA ALA A 462 -1.37 54.21 52.94
C ALA A 462 -0.49 53.24 52.12
N MET A 463 0.83 53.35 52.20
CA MET A 463 1.76 52.42 51.55
C MET A 463 1.72 51.00 52.13
N LEU A 464 1.67 50.87 53.46
CA LEU A 464 1.50 49.57 54.12
C LEU A 464 0.17 48.92 53.74
N GLN A 465 -0.92 49.70 53.71
CA GLN A 465 -2.22 49.21 53.28
C GLN A 465 -2.19 48.75 51.82
N THR A 466 -1.58 49.54 50.93
CA THR A 466 -1.42 49.17 49.51
C THR A 466 -0.64 47.86 49.35
N ALA A 467 0.46 47.68 50.10
CA ALA A 467 1.23 46.44 50.07
C ALA A 467 0.44 45.24 50.61
N MET A 468 -0.36 45.43 51.66
CA MET A 468 -1.23 44.39 52.22
C MET A 468 -2.32 43.98 51.22
N ASP A 469 -3.00 44.96 50.61
CA ASP A 469 -4.06 44.74 49.63
C ASP A 469 -3.53 43.98 48.40
N ASP A 470 -2.35 44.36 47.89
CA ASP A 470 -1.70 43.67 46.75
C ASP A 470 -1.19 42.26 47.13
N SER A 471 -0.79 42.03 48.39
CA SER A 471 -0.43 40.70 48.90
C SER A 471 -1.66 39.77 48.95
N GLU A 472 -2.79 40.25 49.49
CA GLU A 472 -4.04 39.51 49.51
C GLU A 472 -4.57 39.23 48.09
N ARG A 473 -4.39 40.20 47.19
CA ARG A 473 -4.74 40.03 45.77
C ARG A 473 -3.88 38.94 45.13
N MET A 474 -2.58 38.90 45.41
CA MET A 474 -1.68 37.87 44.89
C MET A 474 -2.04 36.48 45.43
N GLN A 475 -2.39 36.37 46.72
CA GLN A 475 -2.84 35.12 47.31
C GLN A 475 -4.11 34.60 46.61
N ARG A 476 -5.09 35.48 46.35
CA ARG A 476 -6.30 35.13 45.59
C ARG A 476 -5.99 34.68 44.16
N LEU A 477 -5.09 35.37 43.46
CA LEU A 477 -4.63 34.98 42.11
C LEU A 477 -4.02 33.58 42.09
N VAL A 478 -3.12 33.28 43.03
CA VAL A 478 -2.47 31.96 43.13
C VAL A 478 -3.50 30.88 43.44
N GLN A 479 -4.44 31.16 44.35
CA GLN A 479 -5.50 30.22 44.69
C GLN A 479 -6.42 29.94 43.49
N ASP A 480 -6.89 30.98 42.79
CA ASP A 480 -7.69 30.86 41.57
C ASP A 480 -6.97 30.02 40.51
N PHE A 481 -5.66 30.23 40.33
CA PHE A 481 -4.84 29.47 39.39
C PHE A 481 -4.74 27.98 39.76
N LEU A 482 -4.50 27.68 41.05
CA LEU A 482 -4.46 26.30 41.53
C LEU A 482 -5.82 25.60 41.39
N THR A 483 -6.90 26.32 41.70
CA THR A 483 -8.27 25.84 41.52
C THR A 483 -8.56 25.50 40.06
N LEU A 484 -8.26 26.42 39.14
CA LEU A 484 -8.44 26.20 37.70
C LEU A 484 -7.59 25.02 37.19
N SER A 485 -6.32 24.95 37.61
CA SER A 485 -5.44 23.83 37.22
C SER A 485 -5.97 22.47 37.69
N ARG A 486 -6.57 22.39 38.88
CA ARG A 486 -7.21 21.17 39.38
C ARG A 486 -8.43 20.79 38.56
N LEU A 487 -9.30 21.76 38.25
CA LEU A 487 -10.48 21.58 37.41
C LEU A 487 -10.11 21.04 36.02
N GLU A 488 -9.12 21.66 35.35
CA GLU A 488 -8.69 21.27 34.00
C GLU A 488 -7.96 19.94 33.94
N SER A 489 -7.24 19.58 35.00
CA SER A 489 -6.55 18.29 35.07
C SER A 489 -7.49 17.09 35.25
N GLY A 490 -8.79 17.33 35.50
CA GLY A 490 -9.77 16.28 35.79
C GLY A 490 -9.51 15.53 37.09
N ARG A 491 -8.66 16.06 37.98
CA ARG A 491 -8.23 15.41 39.23
C ARG A 491 -9.12 15.72 40.43
N ILE A 492 -10.25 16.38 40.21
CA ILE A 492 -11.20 16.70 41.26
C ILE A 492 -12.12 15.49 41.45
N GLU A 493 -12.13 14.96 42.67
CA GLU A 493 -13.16 14.03 43.12
C GLU A 493 -14.39 14.85 43.53
N TRP A 494 -15.50 14.64 42.81
CA TRP A 494 -16.75 15.37 43.03
C TRP A 494 -17.61 14.66 44.08
N ASN A 495 -18.00 15.36 45.13
CA ASN A 495 -18.91 14.86 46.16
C ASN A 495 -20.35 15.29 45.83
N LEU A 496 -20.93 14.63 44.81
CA LEU A 496 -22.29 14.96 44.37
C LEU A 496 -23.34 14.46 45.36
N GLU A 497 -24.09 15.39 45.95
CA GLU A 497 -25.17 15.15 46.91
C GLU A 497 -26.45 15.89 46.54
N SER A 498 -27.56 15.57 47.24
CA SER A 498 -28.84 16.24 47.06
C SER A 498 -28.93 17.43 48.02
N LEU A 499 -28.92 18.65 47.48
CA LEU A 499 -28.76 19.88 48.23
C LEU A 499 -29.95 20.81 48.06
N ALA A 500 -30.26 21.58 49.09
CA ALA A 500 -31.18 22.69 48.99
C ALA A 500 -30.43 23.93 48.49
N LEU A 501 -30.82 24.48 47.33
CA LEU A 501 -30.17 25.68 46.77
C LEU A 501 -30.18 26.86 47.76
N SER A 502 -31.22 26.99 48.58
CA SER A 502 -31.34 28.01 49.62
C SER A 502 -30.19 27.96 50.65
N GLU A 503 -29.69 26.76 50.99
CA GLU A 503 -28.57 26.60 51.92
C GLU A 503 -27.26 27.06 51.27
N CYS A 504 -27.02 26.68 50.02
CA CYS A 504 -25.85 27.15 49.26
C CYS A 504 -25.83 28.69 49.13
N VAL A 505 -26.98 29.30 48.83
CA VAL A 505 -27.12 30.76 48.75
C VAL A 505 -26.89 31.42 50.12
N ALA A 506 -27.42 30.85 51.20
CA ALA A 506 -27.20 31.35 52.55
C ALA A 506 -25.72 31.29 52.97
N LEU A 507 -25.02 30.21 52.62
CA LEU A 507 -23.58 30.05 52.86
C LEU A 507 -22.74 31.05 52.05
N ALA A 508 -23.06 31.26 50.77
CA ALA A 508 -22.38 32.24 49.93
C ALA A 508 -22.58 33.69 50.41
N LEU A 509 -23.70 34.00 51.06
CA LEU A 509 -23.97 35.32 51.64
C LEU A 509 -23.31 35.51 53.01
N SER A 510 -23.17 34.44 53.80
CA SER A 510 -22.60 34.52 55.15
C SER A 510 -21.10 34.78 55.13
N SER A 511 -20.37 34.20 54.16
CA SER A 511 -18.94 34.46 53.91
C SER A 511 -18.64 35.92 53.56
N ARG A 512 -19.67 36.70 53.18
CA ARG A 512 -19.57 38.09 52.75
C ARG A 512 -20.01 39.12 53.77
N ARG A 513 -20.82 38.76 54.77
CA ARG A 513 -21.26 39.70 55.83
C ARG A 513 -20.11 40.23 56.69
N THR A 514 -18.94 39.61 56.59
CA THR A 514 -17.67 40.02 57.20
C THR A 514 -16.91 41.07 56.37
N MET A 515 -17.23 41.26 55.08
CA MET A 515 -16.69 42.33 54.23
C MET A 515 -17.69 43.47 54.10
N THR A 516 -17.36 44.63 54.67
CA THR A 516 -18.12 45.88 54.62
C THR A 516 -18.37 46.36 53.18
N SER A 517 -19.47 45.94 52.55
CA SER A 517 -19.91 46.42 51.23
C SER A 517 -21.33 47.00 51.31
N SER A 518 -21.54 48.14 50.67
CA SER A 518 -22.71 49.02 50.80
C SER A 518 -23.91 48.66 49.90
N SER A 519 -23.81 47.60 49.10
CA SER A 519 -24.83 47.21 48.11
C SER A 519 -25.92 46.31 48.74
N THR A 520 -27.18 46.54 48.36
CA THR A 520 -28.31 45.73 48.86
C THR A 520 -28.47 44.48 47.99
N ILE A 521 -28.37 43.29 48.59
CA ILE A 521 -28.57 42.00 47.93
C ILE A 521 -29.97 41.48 48.25
N MET A 522 -30.80 41.31 47.22
CA MET A 522 -32.14 40.70 47.32
C MET A 522 -32.09 39.23 46.92
N VAL A 523 -32.72 38.36 47.70
CA VAL A 523 -32.80 36.92 47.39
C VAL A 523 -34.26 36.58 47.17
N ASP A 524 -34.59 36.10 45.98
CA ASP A 524 -35.93 35.72 45.56
C ASP A 524 -35.89 34.27 45.06
N LEU A 525 -36.02 33.34 46.01
CA LEU A 525 -36.01 31.90 45.76
C LEU A 525 -37.40 31.33 46.10
N PRO A 526 -38.09 30.66 45.15
CA PRO A 526 -39.36 30.00 45.45
C PRO A 526 -39.20 28.93 46.53
N GLU A 527 -40.13 28.88 47.49
CA GLU A 527 -40.13 27.86 48.55
C GLU A 527 -40.28 26.42 48.02
N SER A 528 -40.81 26.27 46.80
CA SER A 528 -41.09 24.97 46.16
C SER A 528 -39.98 24.48 45.22
N LEU A 529 -38.75 24.97 45.35
CA LEU A 529 -37.64 24.49 44.53
C LEU A 529 -37.26 23.04 44.88
N PRO A 530 -37.05 22.16 43.88
CA PRO A 530 -36.58 20.81 44.12
C PRO A 530 -35.12 20.80 44.62
N LEU A 531 -34.72 19.70 45.26
CA LEU A 531 -33.30 19.49 45.59
C LEU A 531 -32.49 19.41 44.30
N ILE A 532 -31.34 20.06 44.28
CA ILE A 532 -30.36 20.01 43.20
C ILE A 532 -29.37 18.87 43.47
N ARG A 533 -28.83 18.26 42.42
CA ARG A 533 -27.72 17.32 42.51
C ARG A 533 -26.42 18.04 42.16
N GLY A 534 -25.52 18.17 43.13
CA GLY A 534 -24.26 18.85 42.93
C GLY A 534 -23.34 18.74 44.14
N ASP A 535 -22.15 19.29 44.01
CA ASP A 535 -21.19 19.42 45.10
C ASP A 535 -21.34 20.79 45.77
N GLY A 536 -21.69 20.79 47.06
CA GLY A 536 -22.08 21.99 47.79
C GLY A 536 -20.96 23.02 47.90
N GLU A 537 -19.71 22.58 48.10
CA GLU A 537 -18.56 23.49 48.21
C GLU A 537 -18.34 24.26 46.91
N TRP A 538 -18.41 23.55 45.78
CA TRP A 538 -18.21 24.13 44.46
C TRP A 538 -19.38 25.02 44.02
N ILE A 539 -20.62 24.69 44.39
CA ILE A 539 -21.78 25.56 44.12
C ILE A 539 -21.68 26.86 44.94
N VAL A 540 -21.28 26.78 46.21
CA VAL A 540 -21.02 27.96 47.05
C VAL A 540 -19.89 28.81 46.45
N GLU A 541 -18.83 28.19 45.92
CA GLU A 541 -17.73 28.89 45.22
C GLU A 541 -18.25 29.65 43.98
N VAL A 542 -19.08 29.01 43.14
CA VAL A 542 -19.71 29.66 41.97
C VAL A 542 -20.51 30.89 42.41
N LEU A 543 -21.40 30.71 43.39
CA LEU A 543 -22.25 31.80 43.90
C LEU A 543 -21.42 32.93 44.49
N THR A 544 -20.39 32.63 45.28
CA THR A 544 -19.49 33.62 45.88
C THR A 544 -18.78 34.43 44.80
N LYS A 545 -18.19 33.77 43.80
CA LYS A 545 -17.50 34.46 42.68
C LYS A 545 -18.45 35.32 41.84
N LEU A 546 -19.66 34.85 41.56
CA LEU A 546 -20.66 35.64 40.81
C LEU A 546 -21.13 36.85 41.61
N LEU A 547 -21.36 36.70 42.92
CA LEU A 547 -21.72 37.80 43.79
C LEU A 547 -20.58 38.80 43.94
N ASP A 548 -19.33 38.35 44.04
CA ASP A 548 -18.16 39.23 44.10
C ASP A 548 -18.03 40.04 42.83
N ASN A 549 -18.28 39.42 41.68
CA ASN A 549 -18.34 40.10 40.40
C ASN A 549 -19.45 41.17 40.37
N ALA A 550 -20.67 40.81 40.78
CA ALA A 550 -21.80 41.72 40.83
C ALA A 550 -21.54 42.92 41.74
N CYS A 551 -21.01 42.70 42.96
CA CYS A 551 -20.69 43.79 43.89
C CYS A 551 -19.54 44.67 43.42
N LYS A 552 -18.52 44.07 42.82
CA LYS A 552 -17.37 44.80 42.29
C LYS A 552 -17.77 45.79 41.19
N PHE A 553 -18.75 45.44 40.37
CA PHE A 553 -19.15 46.22 39.20
C PHE A 553 -20.45 47.01 39.35
N THR A 554 -21.07 46.95 40.53
CA THR A 554 -22.27 47.71 40.90
C THR A 554 -21.90 48.88 41.80
N ALA A 555 -22.47 50.06 41.54
CA ALA A 555 -22.27 51.24 42.39
C ALA A 555 -22.85 51.01 43.81
N ALA A 556 -22.44 51.83 44.78
CA ALA A 556 -22.87 51.71 46.19
C ALA A 556 -24.40 51.71 46.39
N ASN A 557 -25.15 52.40 45.52
CA ASN A 557 -26.61 52.48 45.55
C ASN A 557 -27.32 51.55 44.55
N GLY A 558 -26.56 50.66 43.90
CA GLY A 558 -27.12 49.70 42.94
C GLY A 558 -27.67 48.46 43.63
N ASN A 559 -28.53 47.77 42.89
CA ASN A 559 -29.22 46.56 43.33
C ASN A 559 -28.56 45.31 42.74
N ILE A 560 -28.47 44.28 43.57
CA ILE A 560 -28.04 42.93 43.18
C ILE A 560 -29.15 41.97 43.62
N SER A 561 -29.55 41.04 42.76
CA SER A 561 -30.57 40.04 43.08
C SER A 561 -30.18 38.64 42.66
N ILE A 562 -30.54 37.64 43.47
CA ILE A 562 -30.43 36.22 43.13
C ILE A 562 -31.84 35.68 42.93
N GLN A 563 -32.09 35.05 41.77
CA GLN A 563 -33.35 34.42 41.44
C GLN A 563 -33.13 32.98 40.99
N ALA A 564 -34.10 32.10 41.21
CA ALA A 564 -34.06 30.74 40.67
C ALA A 564 -35.42 30.23 40.23
N HIS A 565 -35.45 29.43 39.17
CA HIS A 565 -36.66 28.80 38.65
C HIS A 565 -36.38 27.42 38.04
N ILE A 566 -37.42 26.60 37.90
CA ILE A 566 -37.31 25.28 37.28
C ILE A 566 -37.27 25.46 35.76
N LYS A 567 -36.30 24.83 35.10
CA LYS A 567 -36.12 24.82 33.65
C LYS A 567 -36.20 23.40 33.10
N ASP A 568 -37.02 23.23 32.06
CA ASP A 568 -37.19 21.97 31.31
C ASP A 568 -37.49 20.73 32.17
N ASN A 569 -38.05 20.92 33.39
CA ASN A 569 -38.28 19.90 34.42
C ASN A 569 -37.05 19.04 34.80
N ALA A 570 -35.85 19.44 34.37
CA ALA A 570 -34.61 18.69 34.58
C ALA A 570 -33.55 19.51 35.32
N PHE A 571 -33.65 20.85 35.28
CA PHE A 571 -32.67 21.76 35.84
C PHE A 571 -33.34 22.82 36.72
N VAL A 572 -32.57 23.35 37.68
CA VAL A 572 -32.83 24.64 38.31
C VAL A 572 -31.92 25.68 37.66
N GLU A 573 -32.50 26.70 37.03
CA GLU A 573 -31.78 27.85 36.52
C GLU A 573 -31.67 28.90 37.62
N VAL A 574 -30.45 29.32 37.93
CA VAL A 574 -30.12 30.36 38.90
C VAL A 574 -29.58 31.56 38.15
N SER A 575 -30.06 32.75 38.46
CA SER A 575 -29.58 34.01 37.90
C SER A 575 -29.08 34.95 38.98
N VAL A 576 -27.90 35.51 38.77
CA VAL A 576 -27.33 36.58 39.59
C VAL A 576 -27.35 37.85 38.74
N ASN A 577 -28.20 38.79 39.15
CA ASN A 577 -28.47 40.01 38.40
C ASN A 577 -27.89 41.21 39.14
N ASP A 578 -27.25 42.10 38.38
CA ASP A 578 -26.70 43.35 38.89
C ASP A 578 -27.11 44.54 38.01
N SER A 579 -27.12 45.72 38.62
CA SER A 579 -27.42 47.00 37.95
C SER A 579 -26.16 47.80 37.65
N GLY A 580 -25.03 47.11 37.49
CA GLY A 580 -23.73 47.68 37.24
C GLY A 580 -23.51 48.11 35.78
N ARG A 581 -22.23 48.19 35.41
CA ARG A 581 -21.75 48.73 34.13
C ARG A 581 -22.19 47.99 32.86
N GLY A 582 -22.87 46.84 32.97
CA GLY A 582 -23.28 46.02 31.83
C GLY A 582 -22.12 45.41 31.04
N ILE A 583 -22.45 44.58 30.05
CA ILE A 583 -21.50 43.93 29.15
C ILE A 583 -21.98 44.17 27.71
N GLU A 584 -21.08 44.56 26.81
CA GLU A 584 -21.43 44.70 25.39
C GLU A 584 -21.84 43.35 24.77
N PRO A 585 -22.85 43.30 23.88
CA PRO A 585 -23.37 42.04 23.33
C PRO A 585 -22.31 41.15 22.69
N GLU A 586 -21.32 41.75 22.04
CA GLU A 586 -20.18 41.06 21.38
C GLU A 586 -19.26 40.35 22.38
N ARG A 587 -19.35 40.70 23.67
CA ARG A 587 -18.44 40.24 24.72
C ARG A 587 -19.06 39.25 25.70
N LEU A 588 -20.36 38.99 25.61
CA LEU A 588 -21.12 38.14 26.53
C LEU A 588 -20.56 36.72 26.66
N GLU A 589 -19.96 36.19 25.59
CA GLU A 589 -19.31 34.88 25.62
C GLU A 589 -17.84 34.98 26.08
N THR A 590 -17.13 36.01 25.62
CA THR A 590 -15.70 36.20 25.91
C THR A 590 -15.41 36.48 27.39
N VAL A 591 -16.38 36.97 28.18
CA VAL A 591 -16.18 37.23 29.63
C VAL A 591 -15.90 35.98 30.45
N PHE A 592 -16.19 34.80 29.91
CA PHE A 592 -15.86 33.52 30.54
C PHE A 592 -14.51 32.95 30.09
N GLU A 593 -13.80 33.62 29.19
CA GLU A 593 -12.44 33.24 28.81
C GLU A 593 -11.44 33.57 29.93
N ARG A 594 -10.35 32.79 29.99
CA ARG A 594 -9.31 32.92 31.02
C ARG A 594 -8.62 34.28 30.91
N PHE A 595 -8.46 34.94 32.05
CA PHE A 595 -7.79 36.25 32.16
C PHE A 595 -8.44 37.37 31.33
N TYR A 596 -9.65 37.15 30.82
CA TYR A 596 -10.37 38.18 30.09
C TYR A 596 -10.78 39.31 31.03
N GLN A 597 -10.48 40.54 30.62
CA GLN A 597 -10.86 41.76 31.32
C GLN A 597 -11.24 42.83 30.31
N GLU A 598 -12.35 43.53 30.57
CA GLU A 598 -12.87 44.53 29.65
C GLU A 598 -12.01 45.81 29.57
N GLU A 599 -11.34 46.15 30.68
CA GLU A 599 -10.36 47.24 30.76
C GLU A 599 -8.94 46.65 30.70
N GLY A 600 -8.15 47.03 29.69
CA GLY A 600 -6.74 46.60 29.59
C GLY A 600 -5.91 47.03 30.81
N ALA A 601 -4.81 46.31 31.09
CA ALA A 601 -4.00 46.41 32.31
C ALA A 601 -3.54 47.83 32.73
N LEU A 602 -3.53 48.81 31.82
CA LEU A 602 -3.13 50.20 32.07
C LEU A 602 -4.28 51.16 32.43
N ARG A 603 -5.56 50.81 32.23
CA ARG A 603 -6.73 51.70 32.51
C ARG A 603 -7.57 51.23 33.69
N ARG A 604 -6.97 50.51 34.63
CA ARG A 604 -7.66 49.83 35.72
C ARG A 604 -8.41 50.83 36.61
N SER A 605 -9.74 50.77 36.60
CA SER A 605 -10.59 51.40 37.63
C SER A 605 -10.98 50.42 38.73
N VAL A 606 -11.07 49.11 38.44
CA VAL A 606 -11.48 48.08 39.41
C VAL A 606 -10.71 46.76 39.22
N GLY A 607 -9.96 46.31 40.24
CA GLY A 607 -9.04 45.16 40.16
C GLY A 607 -9.72 43.78 40.17
N GLY A 608 -9.29 42.83 39.33
CA GLY A 608 -9.76 41.44 39.31
C GLY A 608 -8.73 40.48 38.72
N THR A 609 -8.96 39.17 38.85
CA THR A 609 -8.06 38.12 38.34
C THR A 609 -8.35 37.71 36.90
N GLY A 610 -9.58 37.98 36.41
CA GLY A 610 -10.05 37.49 35.11
C GLY A 610 -10.23 35.96 35.06
N LEU A 611 -10.06 35.26 36.18
CA LEU A 611 -10.22 33.80 36.27
C LEU A 611 -11.57 33.38 36.86
N GLY A 612 -12.25 34.28 37.56
CA GLY A 612 -13.43 33.93 38.34
C GLY A 612 -14.57 33.32 37.50
N LEU A 613 -14.95 33.96 36.40
CA LEU A 613 -16.02 33.48 35.51
C LEU A 613 -15.61 32.20 34.75
N ALA A 614 -14.34 32.07 34.38
CA ALA A 614 -13.79 30.84 33.78
C ALA A 614 -13.88 29.65 34.75
N ILE A 615 -13.57 29.87 36.04
CA ILE A 615 -13.73 28.87 37.11
C ILE A 615 -15.21 28.51 37.27
N CYS A 616 -16.11 29.50 37.31
CA CYS A 616 -17.56 29.24 37.39
C CYS A 616 -18.04 28.35 36.24
N ARG A 617 -17.59 28.61 35.01
CA ARG A 617 -17.92 27.79 33.84
C ARG A 617 -17.45 26.35 33.99
N GLN A 618 -16.18 26.14 34.34
CA GLN A 618 -15.64 24.79 34.53
C GLN A 618 -16.38 24.00 35.61
N ILE A 619 -16.75 24.65 36.72
CA ILE A 619 -17.49 24.01 37.82
C ILE A 619 -18.90 23.61 37.37
N VAL A 620 -19.62 24.53 36.72
CA VAL A 620 -21.01 24.30 36.30
C VAL A 620 -21.07 23.22 35.21
N GLU A 621 -20.18 23.28 34.22
CA GLU A 621 -20.11 22.29 33.13
C GLU A 621 -19.71 20.90 33.63
N ALA A 622 -18.75 20.81 34.56
CA ALA A 622 -18.33 19.53 35.14
C ALA A 622 -19.46 18.83 35.92
N GLN A 623 -20.45 19.59 36.40
CA GLN A 623 -21.65 19.08 37.08
C GLN A 623 -22.84 18.90 36.13
N GLY A 624 -22.64 19.02 34.81
CA GLY A 624 -23.67 18.79 33.79
C GLY A 624 -24.60 19.98 33.55
N GLY A 625 -24.26 21.16 34.05
CA GLY A 625 -24.98 22.41 33.84
C GLY A 625 -24.45 23.23 32.66
N LYS A 626 -25.00 24.43 32.50
CA LYS A 626 -24.53 25.47 31.57
C LYS A 626 -24.50 26.82 32.27
N ILE A 627 -23.58 27.71 31.88
CA ILE A 627 -23.51 29.10 32.36
C ILE A 627 -23.47 30.07 31.17
N TRP A 628 -24.18 31.19 31.24
CA TRP A 628 -24.17 32.24 30.21
C TRP A 628 -24.49 33.61 30.81
N ALA A 629 -24.18 34.69 30.08
CA ALA A 629 -24.49 36.05 30.48
C ALA A 629 -25.51 36.70 29.52
N THR A 630 -26.36 37.57 30.05
CA THR A 630 -27.21 38.48 29.28
C THR A 630 -27.05 39.90 29.79
N SER A 631 -26.95 40.86 28.87
CA SER A 631 -26.91 42.29 29.19
C SER A 631 -27.49 43.07 28.00
N LYS A 632 -28.12 44.22 28.26
CA LYS A 632 -28.64 45.12 27.22
C LYS A 632 -27.59 46.09 26.69
N GLY A 633 -26.32 45.90 27.08
CA GLY A 633 -25.20 46.78 26.75
C GLY A 633 -24.76 47.61 27.95
N LYS A 634 -23.87 48.56 27.69
CA LYS A 634 -23.20 49.35 28.73
C LYS A 634 -24.19 50.13 29.62
N ASP A 635 -23.90 50.14 30.92
CA ASP A 635 -24.66 50.77 32.00
C ASP A 635 -26.11 50.27 32.15
N GLN A 636 -26.43 49.09 31.60
CA GLN A 636 -27.75 48.46 31.70
C GLN A 636 -27.78 47.24 32.64
N GLY A 637 -26.73 47.03 33.43
CA GLY A 637 -26.60 45.86 34.30
C GLY A 637 -26.30 44.56 33.55
N THR A 638 -26.04 43.50 34.31
CA THR A 638 -25.70 42.17 33.80
C THR A 638 -26.51 41.12 34.53
N GLN A 639 -26.89 40.06 33.82
CA GLN A 639 -27.47 38.86 34.41
C GLN A 639 -26.58 37.68 34.04
N ILE A 640 -26.06 36.98 35.03
CA ILE A 640 -25.32 35.73 34.83
C ILE A 640 -26.21 34.58 35.26
N HIS A 641 -26.47 33.67 34.34
CA HIS A 641 -27.36 32.54 34.50
C HIS A 641 -26.55 31.26 34.53
N PHE A 642 -26.91 30.31 35.40
CA PHE A 642 -26.37 28.96 35.35
C PHE A 642 -27.41 27.91 35.72
N THR A 643 -27.27 26.70 35.20
CA THR A 643 -28.17 25.58 35.49
C THR A 643 -27.52 24.52 36.37
N LEU A 644 -28.31 23.93 37.26
CA LEU A 644 -27.92 22.80 38.09
C LEU A 644 -28.93 21.65 37.90
N PRO A 645 -28.49 20.39 37.72
CA PRO A 645 -29.40 19.26 37.57
C PRO A 645 -30.28 19.06 38.82
N ILE A 646 -31.55 18.71 38.62
CA ILE A 646 -32.45 18.32 39.70
C ILE A 646 -32.06 16.92 40.22
N ALA A 647 -32.04 16.75 41.54
CA ALA A 647 -31.83 15.45 42.16
C ALA A 647 -33.02 14.53 41.87
N ALA A 648 -32.73 13.34 41.32
CA ALA A 648 -33.76 12.32 41.11
C ALA A 648 -34.39 11.95 42.46
N GLN A 649 -35.71 12.04 42.57
CA GLN A 649 -36.43 11.61 43.78
C GLN A 649 -36.11 10.13 44.03
N GLN A 650 -35.40 9.82 45.12
CA GLN A 650 -35.29 8.45 45.60
C GLN A 650 -36.69 7.99 46.03
N SER A 651 -37.34 7.17 45.20
CA SER A 651 -38.53 6.42 45.60
C SER A 651 -38.15 5.53 46.78
N ASN A 652 -38.55 5.93 47.97
CA ASN A 652 -38.28 5.20 49.20
C ASN A 652 -39.19 3.95 49.26
N HIS A 653 -38.86 2.93 48.47
CA HIS A 653 -39.48 1.60 48.54
C HIS A 653 -38.47 0.59 49.12
N ARG A 654 -38.13 0.78 50.40
CA ARG A 654 -37.60 -0.30 51.24
C ARG A 654 -38.75 -1.21 51.69
N THR A 655 -39.31 -1.98 50.76
CA THR A 655 -40.05 -3.20 51.10
C THR A 655 -39.06 -4.20 51.67
N LYS A 656 -39.12 -4.42 53.00
CA LYS A 656 -38.53 -5.60 53.65
C LYS A 656 -39.10 -6.86 53.00
N LYS A 657 -38.42 -7.43 52.00
CA LYS A 657 -38.56 -8.84 51.64
C LYS A 657 -37.46 -9.62 52.35
N ARG A 658 -37.84 -10.22 53.49
CA ARG A 658 -37.19 -11.43 53.98
C ARG A 658 -37.38 -12.51 52.91
N SER A 659 -36.30 -12.92 52.26
CA SER A 659 -36.23 -14.21 51.57
C SER A 659 -34.96 -14.91 52.02
N GLY A 660 -35.14 -15.93 52.85
CA GLY A 660 -34.07 -16.81 53.25
C GLY A 660 -33.50 -17.54 52.04
N ILE A 661 -32.18 -17.61 51.96
CA ILE A 661 -31.48 -18.57 51.12
C ILE A 661 -30.50 -19.32 52.01
N LYS A 662 -30.74 -20.62 52.06
CA LYS A 662 -29.98 -21.64 52.77
C LYS A 662 -28.53 -21.66 52.29
N SER A 663 -27.62 -21.75 53.24
CA SER A 663 -26.22 -22.06 53.02
C SER A 663 -26.05 -23.51 52.57
N SER A 664 -25.60 -23.73 51.33
CA SER A 664 -24.95 -24.97 50.92
C SER A 664 -23.57 -24.64 50.34
N ARG A 665 -22.53 -24.90 51.15
CA ARG A 665 -21.15 -25.08 50.67
C ARG A 665 -21.12 -26.20 49.61
N PRO A 666 -20.16 -26.14 48.68
CA PRO A 666 -19.08 -27.12 48.83
C PRO A 666 -17.66 -26.61 48.52
N LYS A 667 -16.75 -27.16 49.31
CA LYS A 667 -15.40 -27.69 49.00
C LYS A 667 -14.38 -26.85 48.22
N LYS A 668 -13.34 -26.48 48.99
CA LYS A 668 -11.93 -26.45 48.60
C LYS A 668 -11.56 -27.62 47.67
N ILE A 669 -10.86 -27.32 46.58
CA ILE A 669 -9.79 -28.17 46.03
C ILE A 669 -8.58 -27.27 45.81
N SER A 670 -7.43 -27.84 46.15
CA SER A 670 -6.09 -27.30 46.33
C SER A 670 -5.25 -27.32 45.05
N VAL A 671 -4.36 -26.32 44.96
CA VAL A 671 -2.97 -26.36 44.46
C VAL A 671 -2.73 -26.59 42.95
N SER A 672 -2.24 -25.55 42.29
CA SER A 672 -0.91 -25.47 41.67
C SER A 672 -0.49 -24.02 41.60
#